data_AF-A0A8C6SDG8-F1
#
_entry.id   AF-A0A8C6SDG8-F1
#
_cell.length_a   1.000
_cell.length_b   1.000
_cell.length_c   1.000
_cell.angle_alpha   90.00
_cell.angle_beta   90.00
_cell.angle_gamma   90.00
#
_symmetry.space_group_name_H-M   'P 1'
#
loop_
_entity.id
_entity.type
_entity.pdbx_description
1 polymer ?
#
loop_
_entity_poly.entity_id
_entity_poly.type
_entity_poly.pdbx_seq_one_letter_code
_entity_poly.pdbx_strand_id
1 'polypeptide(L)'
;RHQAALTIQLTKELDRVKAAIHDASLELHRLHENLARLQYKLDDIHQTKSATLEKHQKALDQLEANKSQFHNTANQLKTLRLMLQSEIDNLTRDLTFTQEVSKELHSNTKAIRNATHKAEAEKLQAEEQKQKQDLYVKRLTKEMEMLTEQVALYNAETSAQAEQTQAAKEALSEAEMQMASLQMARKQLLQEWNSSLVGMRRREEASASMQEAHQLLSQDREIKGYKKTIIKEQEQNEILTRQLKRVQMDNSTTKSQINQKQGQQEALQTHYSTCLRTLQETERTLETSNLESEVKDQRRQSEKESALRLELEDNIVFAMQQKLTHNKAAKNSQKLSDYSVVAQLSDQVAKMSSFMFFIGQKQSIITKLKKKIDQITEATGHEDLSPLQVKVDSLKAQIEDLEGNVRRDHHLWIKKQGTLMGQTQELETASKNILQLQTEQTCMQQEKIRIESMFDRRRTLDEKEIQKNTQMLRGDLTKLSTLLNKNKQLSQALELDNTLMQMDFIKKVKEKELESIELQLKLEKTAEEKERLLNCLVEAERQIMLWEKKIQIVKETYSAVQGVEEQAEIQRMKAEIHRMEVNYLDDYPIIRYWGLAKKLKSVLDNSYKPLSNSASIEAALQTQMERVHTVSTILHRVCQDFPQHQGALRKLTLALAAHSQEREPELEVS
;
A
#
# COMPACT_ATOMS: atom_id res chain seq x y z
N ARG A 1 -201.34 -52.79 -7.21
CA ARG A 1 -202.00 -51.59 -6.60
C ARG A 1 -202.17 -51.89 -5.11
N HIS A 2 -201.52 -51.23 -4.15
CA HIS A 2 -200.79 -49.95 -4.26
C HIS A 2 -201.73 -48.76 -4.53
N GLN A 3 -202.74 -48.55 -3.67
CA GLN A 3 -203.60 -47.35 -3.70
C GLN A 3 -204.35 -46.99 -2.40
N ALA A 4 -204.37 -47.86 -1.38
CA ALA A 4 -205.18 -47.66 -0.16
C ALA A 4 -204.37 -47.25 1.11
N ALA A 5 -203.13 -46.82 0.97
CA ALA A 5 -202.19 -46.68 2.11
C ALA A 5 -202.04 -45.25 2.70
N LEU A 6 -202.65 -44.21 2.10
CA LEU A 6 -202.15 -42.84 2.27
C LEU A 6 -202.85 -41.98 3.35
N THR A 7 -204.16 -42.13 3.56
CA THR A 7 -204.97 -40.95 3.93
C THR A 7 -204.96 -40.54 5.42
N ILE A 8 -204.99 -41.48 6.37
CA ILE A 8 -205.43 -41.21 7.76
C ILE A 8 -204.27 -41.03 8.74
N GLN A 9 -203.12 -40.54 8.26
CA GLN A 9 -202.03 -40.04 9.12
C GLN A 9 -202.22 -38.56 9.51
N LEU A 10 -203.15 -37.84 8.87
CA LEU A 10 -203.26 -36.37 8.90
C LEU A 10 -203.96 -35.77 10.13
N THR A 11 -204.84 -36.49 10.83
CA THR A 11 -205.72 -35.91 11.87
C THR A 11 -205.09 -35.78 13.27
N LYS A 12 -203.78 -35.98 13.41
CA LYS A 12 -203.11 -36.01 14.73
C LYS A 12 -202.44 -34.70 15.17
N GLU A 13 -202.20 -33.77 14.24
CA GLU A 13 -201.30 -32.62 14.48
C GLU A 13 -202.00 -31.33 14.91
N LEU A 14 -203.28 -31.11 14.59
CA LEU A 14 -203.87 -29.76 14.64
C LEU A 14 -204.08 -29.21 16.07
N ASP A 15 -204.51 -30.05 17.01
CA ASP A 15 -205.01 -29.57 18.30
C ASP A 15 -203.92 -29.27 19.35
N ARG A 16 -202.68 -29.73 19.13
CA ARG A 16 -201.57 -29.45 20.05
C ARG A 16 -201.06 -27.99 20.01
N VAL A 17 -201.28 -27.29 18.90
CA VAL A 17 -200.62 -25.99 18.63
C VAL A 17 -201.22 -24.84 19.45
N LYS A 18 -202.54 -24.82 19.69
CA LYS A 18 -203.25 -23.63 20.19
C LYS A 18 -202.99 -23.28 21.66
N ALA A 19 -202.72 -24.26 22.52
CA ALA A 19 -202.50 -24.01 23.95
C ALA A 19 -201.19 -23.26 24.21
N ALA A 20 -200.16 -23.48 23.37
CA ALA A 20 -198.83 -22.89 23.48
C ALA A 20 -198.73 -21.46 22.90
N ILE A 21 -199.81 -20.67 22.94
CA ILE A 21 -199.83 -19.28 22.46
C ILE A 21 -200.06 -18.27 23.59
N HIS A 22 -200.77 -18.65 24.67
CA HIS A 22 -200.96 -17.74 25.81
C HIS A 22 -199.69 -17.61 26.67
N ASP A 23 -198.93 -18.71 26.76
CA ASP A 23 -197.46 -18.79 26.77
C ASP A 23 -196.77 -17.43 26.47
N ALA A 24 -196.72 -17.07 25.19
CA ALA A 24 -196.13 -15.84 24.67
C ALA A 24 -196.53 -14.55 25.41
N SER A 25 -197.81 -14.39 25.77
CA SER A 25 -198.37 -13.06 26.04
C SER A 25 -197.99 -12.49 27.42
N LEU A 26 -198.08 -13.31 28.47
CA LEU A 26 -197.95 -12.83 29.85
C LEU A 26 -196.49 -12.78 30.31
N GLU A 27 -195.63 -13.68 29.80
CA GLU A 27 -194.19 -13.58 29.99
C GLU A 27 -193.58 -12.41 29.18
N LEU A 28 -194.03 -12.14 27.95
CA LEU A 28 -193.51 -11.05 27.12
C LEU A 28 -193.72 -9.66 27.75
N HIS A 29 -194.83 -9.43 28.46
CA HIS A 29 -195.03 -8.18 29.21
C HIS A 29 -194.05 -8.06 30.39
N ARG A 30 -193.83 -9.16 31.12
CA ARG A 30 -192.84 -9.24 32.21
C ARG A 30 -191.41 -9.09 31.72
N LEU A 31 -191.10 -9.59 30.53
CA LEU A 31 -189.81 -9.39 29.86
C LEU A 31 -189.63 -7.91 29.46
N HIS A 32 -190.67 -7.24 28.96
CA HIS A 32 -190.61 -5.82 28.59
C HIS A 32 -190.25 -4.89 29.76
N GLU A 33 -190.88 -5.08 30.93
CA GLU A 33 -190.57 -4.27 32.12
C GLU A 33 -189.13 -4.49 32.61
N ASN A 34 -188.66 -5.75 32.59
CA ASN A 34 -187.26 -6.07 32.89
C ASN A 34 -186.28 -5.47 31.86
N LEU A 35 -186.64 -5.46 30.58
CA LEU A 35 -185.81 -4.93 29.50
C LEU A 35 -185.62 -3.41 29.64
N ALA A 36 -186.68 -2.65 29.90
CA ALA A 36 -186.58 -1.21 30.17
C ALA A 36 -185.69 -0.90 31.39
N ARG A 37 -185.79 -1.72 32.45
CA ARG A 37 -184.97 -1.58 33.66
C ARG A 37 -183.50 -1.96 33.46
N LEU A 38 -183.20 -2.77 32.44
CA LEU A 38 -181.83 -3.07 31.99
C LEU A 38 -181.28 -1.94 31.09
N GLN A 39 -182.10 -1.33 30.23
CA GLN A 39 -181.67 -0.21 29.38
C GLN A 39 -181.22 1.01 30.19
N TYR A 40 -181.99 1.46 31.18
CA TYR A 40 -181.55 2.59 32.02
C TYR A 40 -180.21 2.35 32.73
N LYS A 41 -179.97 1.11 33.19
CA LYS A 41 -178.67 0.73 33.77
C LYS A 41 -177.54 0.71 32.74
N LEU A 42 -177.83 0.34 31.50
CA LEU A 42 -176.86 0.36 30.41
C LEU A 42 -176.45 1.80 30.05
N ASP A 43 -177.41 2.73 30.01
CA ASP A 43 -177.16 4.14 29.68
C ASP A 43 -176.31 4.86 30.74
N ASP A 44 -176.57 4.62 32.03
CA ASP A 44 -175.75 5.12 33.16
C ASP A 44 -174.30 4.56 33.11
N ILE A 45 -174.16 3.26 32.82
CA ILE A 45 -172.85 2.62 32.58
C ILE A 45 -172.15 3.24 31.35
N HIS A 46 -172.89 3.64 30.31
CA HIS A 46 -172.31 4.26 29.12
C HIS A 46 -171.83 5.69 29.37
N GLN A 47 -172.56 6.52 30.12
CA GLN A 47 -172.10 7.87 30.47
C GLN A 47 -170.87 7.85 31.39
N THR A 48 -170.90 7.02 32.44
CA THR A 48 -169.76 6.88 33.37
C THR A 48 -168.50 6.34 32.69
N LYS A 49 -168.66 5.42 31.73
CA LYS A 49 -167.58 4.94 30.85
C LYS A 49 -167.02 6.02 29.92
N SER A 50 -167.86 6.91 29.38
CA SER A 50 -167.42 8.02 28.52
C SER A 50 -166.55 9.03 29.28
N ALA A 51 -167.03 9.50 30.44
CA ALA A 51 -166.32 10.51 31.25
C ALA A 51 -165.00 10.00 31.87
N THR A 52 -164.85 8.68 32.04
CA THR A 52 -163.59 8.05 32.50
C THR A 52 -162.58 7.91 31.35
N LEU A 53 -163.03 7.57 30.14
CA LEU A 53 -162.18 7.52 28.95
C LEU A 53 -161.55 8.88 28.60
N GLU A 54 -162.31 9.98 28.68
CA GLU A 54 -161.79 11.31 28.31
C GLU A 54 -160.68 11.79 29.27
N LYS A 55 -160.84 11.54 30.57
CA LYS A 55 -159.82 11.83 31.59
C LYS A 55 -158.56 10.97 31.40
N HIS A 56 -158.75 9.71 31.02
CA HIS A 56 -157.66 8.79 30.69
C HIS A 56 -156.85 9.31 29.49
N GLN A 57 -157.50 9.74 28.41
CA GLN A 57 -156.81 10.27 27.23
C GLN A 57 -155.95 11.50 27.57
N LYS A 58 -156.51 12.50 28.26
CA LYS A 58 -155.77 13.71 28.64
C LYS A 58 -154.54 13.43 29.52
N ALA A 59 -154.58 12.37 30.34
CA ALA A 59 -153.45 11.91 31.12
C ALA A 59 -152.38 11.19 30.25
N LEU A 60 -152.79 10.44 29.22
CA LEU A 60 -151.86 9.85 28.25
C LEU A 60 -151.13 10.93 27.45
N ASP A 61 -151.84 11.93 26.92
CA ASP A 61 -151.28 12.98 26.06
C ASP A 61 -150.15 13.77 26.78
N GLN A 62 -150.38 14.14 28.05
CA GLN A 62 -149.39 14.83 28.89
C GLN A 62 -148.20 13.92 29.24
N LEU A 63 -148.45 12.64 29.52
CA LEU A 63 -147.41 11.65 29.78
C LEU A 63 -146.52 11.43 28.55
N GLU A 64 -147.09 11.45 27.35
CA GLU A 64 -146.38 11.31 26.08
C GLU A 64 -145.55 12.56 25.75
N ALA A 65 -146.10 13.75 25.93
CA ALA A 65 -145.35 15.01 25.79
C ALA A 65 -144.12 15.04 26.71
N ASN A 66 -144.26 14.72 27.99
CA ASN A 66 -143.15 14.67 28.94
C ASN A 66 -142.12 13.58 28.57
N LYS A 67 -142.56 12.38 28.16
CA LYS A 67 -141.66 11.32 27.65
C LYS A 67 -140.80 11.83 26.49
N SER A 68 -141.36 12.58 25.55
CA SER A 68 -140.63 13.11 24.39
C SER A 68 -139.51 14.09 24.80
N GLN A 69 -139.76 14.97 25.77
CA GLN A 69 -138.77 15.93 26.26
C GLN A 69 -137.64 15.24 27.03
N PHE A 70 -137.96 14.31 27.93
CA PHE A 70 -136.95 13.51 28.62
C PHE A 70 -136.13 12.65 27.66
N HIS A 71 -136.75 12.07 26.63
CA HIS A 71 -136.05 11.32 25.58
C HIS A 71 -135.05 12.21 24.82
N ASN A 72 -135.47 13.40 24.37
CA ASN A 72 -134.60 14.33 23.65
C ASN A 72 -133.43 14.82 24.51
N THR A 73 -133.69 15.18 25.76
CA THR A 73 -132.65 15.66 26.70
C THR A 73 -131.67 14.53 27.07
N ALA A 74 -132.17 13.31 27.29
CA ALA A 74 -131.33 12.14 27.53
C ALA A 74 -130.46 11.79 26.31
N ASN A 75 -130.98 11.92 25.09
CA ASN A 75 -130.22 11.73 23.86
C ASN A 75 -129.09 12.77 23.71
N GLN A 76 -129.35 14.04 24.02
CA GLN A 76 -128.33 15.11 23.99
C GLN A 76 -127.23 14.89 25.03
N LEU A 77 -127.59 14.53 26.27
CA LEU A 77 -126.60 14.19 27.30
C LEU A 77 -125.80 12.92 26.94
N LYS A 78 -126.43 11.97 26.24
CA LYS A 78 -125.77 10.75 25.73
C LYS A 78 -124.79 11.06 24.60
N THR A 79 -125.12 11.92 23.64
CA THR A 79 -124.17 12.30 22.57
C THR A 79 -123.00 13.10 23.12
N LEU A 80 -123.23 14.08 24.01
CA LEU A 80 -122.15 14.84 24.63
C LEU A 80 -121.23 13.95 25.49
N ARG A 81 -121.80 12.99 26.26
CA ARG A 81 -121.02 11.99 27.00
C ARG A 81 -120.17 11.13 26.06
N LEU A 82 -120.71 10.69 24.92
CA LEU A 82 -119.96 9.89 23.94
C LEU A 82 -118.83 10.70 23.28
N MET A 83 -119.05 11.99 22.98
CA MET A 83 -118.00 12.88 22.47
C MET A 83 -116.86 13.04 23.50
N LEU A 84 -117.18 13.43 24.73
CA LEU A 84 -116.17 13.60 25.79
C LEU A 84 -115.45 12.29 26.13
N GLN A 85 -116.15 11.14 26.09
CA GLN A 85 -115.51 9.84 26.23
C GLN A 85 -114.53 9.59 25.08
N SER A 86 -114.90 9.88 23.82
CA SER A 86 -113.99 9.68 22.69
C SER A 86 -112.77 10.59 22.73
N GLU A 87 -112.90 11.81 23.26
CA GLU A 87 -111.79 12.74 23.46
C GLU A 87 -110.87 12.29 24.60
N ILE A 88 -111.43 11.84 25.73
CA ILE A 88 -110.68 11.20 26.82
C ILE A 88 -109.96 9.95 26.33
N ASP A 89 -110.61 9.09 25.55
CA ASP A 89 -110.01 7.88 24.98
C ASP A 89 -108.85 8.22 24.02
N ASN A 90 -108.98 9.29 23.22
CA ASN A 90 -107.91 9.76 22.33
C ASN A 90 -106.72 10.32 23.12
N LEU A 91 -106.96 11.24 24.05
CA LEU A 91 -105.90 11.78 24.92
C LEU A 91 -105.23 10.68 25.77
N THR A 92 -105.98 9.64 26.16
CA THR A 92 -105.43 8.45 26.83
C THR A 92 -104.53 7.65 25.90
N ARG A 93 -104.92 7.42 24.63
CA ARG A 93 -104.06 6.78 23.62
C ARG A 93 -102.77 7.58 23.43
N ASP A 94 -102.87 8.88 23.20
CA ASP A 94 -101.70 9.75 22.96
C ASP A 94 -100.77 9.82 24.17
N LEU A 95 -101.32 9.84 25.39
CA LEU A 95 -100.55 9.74 26.62
C LEU A 95 -99.85 8.38 26.76
N THR A 96 -100.54 7.26 26.48
CA THR A 96 -99.88 5.93 26.53
C THR A 96 -98.80 5.77 25.47
N PHE A 97 -99.01 6.29 24.25
CA PHE A 97 -98.03 6.26 23.17
C PHE A 97 -96.79 7.09 23.53
N THR A 98 -96.97 8.34 23.96
CA THR A 98 -95.85 9.20 24.38
C THR A 98 -95.12 8.67 25.61
N GLN A 99 -95.82 8.05 26.56
CA GLN A 99 -95.18 7.32 27.66
C GLN A 99 -94.35 6.14 27.16
N GLU A 100 -94.85 5.31 26.25
CA GLU A 100 -94.09 4.14 25.74
C GLU A 100 -92.84 4.59 24.96
N VAL A 101 -92.97 5.57 24.07
CA VAL A 101 -91.84 6.19 23.38
C VAL A 101 -90.83 6.80 24.37
N SER A 102 -91.28 7.40 25.48
CA SER A 102 -90.37 7.92 26.51
C SER A 102 -89.60 6.81 27.25
N LYS A 103 -90.22 5.65 27.50
CA LYS A 103 -89.55 4.47 28.07
C LYS A 103 -88.53 3.90 27.09
N GLU A 104 -88.89 3.81 25.81
CA GLU A 104 -88.01 3.32 24.75
C GLU A 104 -86.81 4.25 24.53
N LEU A 105 -87.02 5.57 24.48
CA LEU A 105 -85.94 6.54 24.43
C LEU A 105 -85.04 6.47 25.66
N HIS A 106 -85.59 6.19 26.85
CA HIS A 106 -84.79 5.99 28.05
C HIS A 106 -83.99 4.68 28.02
N SER A 107 -84.57 3.56 27.59
CA SER A 107 -83.86 2.28 27.46
C SER A 107 -82.79 2.35 26.38
N ASN A 108 -83.06 3.00 25.24
CA ASN A 108 -82.10 3.25 24.18
C ASN A 108 -80.97 4.18 24.67
N THR A 109 -81.27 5.26 25.40
CA THR A 109 -80.25 6.13 26.01
C THR A 109 -79.36 5.36 27.01
N LYS A 110 -79.96 4.46 27.80
CA LYS A 110 -79.22 3.59 28.74
C LYS A 110 -78.36 2.56 27.99
N ALA A 111 -78.87 1.96 26.93
CA ALA A 111 -78.12 1.03 26.08
C ALA A 111 -76.93 1.72 25.40
N ILE A 112 -77.13 2.94 24.87
CA ILE A 112 -76.06 3.76 24.28
C ILE A 112 -74.99 4.08 25.32
N ARG A 113 -75.35 4.56 26.52
CA ARG A 113 -74.38 4.84 27.61
C ARG A 113 -73.59 3.59 28.03
N ASN A 114 -74.24 2.44 28.12
CA ASN A 114 -73.57 1.18 28.43
C ASN A 114 -72.60 0.77 27.29
N ALA A 115 -72.98 1.00 26.03
CA ALA A 115 -72.13 0.73 24.88
C ALA A 115 -70.94 1.71 24.79
N THR A 116 -71.12 3.00 25.07
CA THR A 116 -70.01 3.97 25.09
C THR A 116 -69.03 3.65 26.21
N HIS A 117 -69.50 3.38 27.44
CA HIS A 117 -68.60 3.01 28.53
C HIS A 117 -67.87 1.68 28.30
N LYS A 118 -68.50 0.72 27.61
CA LYS A 118 -67.82 -0.50 27.17
C LYS A 118 -66.73 -0.18 26.14
N ALA A 119 -67.03 0.62 25.11
CA ALA A 119 -66.06 1.00 24.09
C ALA A 119 -64.91 1.86 24.65
N GLU A 120 -65.18 2.72 25.65
CA GLU A 120 -64.16 3.47 26.40
C GLU A 120 -63.22 2.53 27.17
N ALA A 121 -63.75 1.50 27.83
CA ALA A 121 -62.94 0.50 28.53
C ALA A 121 -62.10 -0.37 27.57
N GLU A 122 -62.69 -0.82 26.46
CA GLU A 122 -61.98 -1.57 25.41
C GLU A 122 -60.88 -0.70 24.75
N LYS A 123 -61.14 0.59 24.53
CA LYS A 123 -60.13 1.57 24.07
C LYS A 123 -58.97 1.70 25.07
N LEU A 124 -59.26 1.89 26.36
CA LEU A 124 -58.24 2.03 27.39
C LEU A 124 -57.37 0.76 27.50
N GLN A 125 -57.98 -0.43 27.39
CA GLN A 125 -57.25 -1.69 27.34
C GLN A 125 -56.33 -1.80 26.12
N ALA A 126 -56.80 -1.35 24.94
CA ALA A 126 -55.97 -1.30 23.72
C ALA A 126 -54.83 -0.26 23.83
N GLU A 127 -55.07 0.90 24.46
CA GLU A 127 -54.05 1.91 24.73
C GLU A 127 -52.97 1.39 25.70
N GLU A 128 -53.35 0.67 26.77
CA GLU A 128 -52.41 -0.04 27.64
C GLU A 128 -51.57 -1.10 26.90
N GLN A 129 -52.21 -1.91 26.04
CA GLN A 129 -51.50 -2.92 25.26
C GLN A 129 -50.53 -2.27 24.27
N LYS A 130 -50.92 -1.17 23.64
CA LYS A 130 -50.04 -0.39 22.76
C LYS A 130 -48.86 0.20 23.53
N GLN A 131 -49.06 0.78 24.71
CA GLN A 131 -47.95 1.27 25.55
C GLN A 131 -46.95 0.15 25.91
N LYS A 132 -47.44 -1.06 26.21
CA LYS A 132 -46.61 -2.24 26.47
C LYS A 132 -45.82 -2.67 25.22
N GLN A 133 -46.42 -2.58 24.03
CA GLN A 133 -45.72 -2.80 22.75
C GLN A 133 -44.69 -1.71 22.46
N ASP A 134 -45.02 -0.42 22.60
CA ASP A 134 -44.12 0.71 22.37
C ASP A 134 -42.88 0.65 23.27
N LEU A 135 -43.03 0.19 24.53
CA LEU A 135 -41.92 -0.05 25.45
C LEU A 135 -41.06 -1.26 25.05
N TYR A 136 -41.66 -2.32 24.52
CA TYR A 136 -40.94 -3.48 24.01
C TYR A 136 -40.15 -3.16 22.73
N VAL A 137 -40.76 -2.44 21.78
CA VAL A 137 -40.09 -1.95 20.57
C VAL A 137 -38.90 -1.07 20.93
N LYS A 138 -39.07 -0.09 21.84
CA LYS A 138 -37.95 0.75 22.32
C LYS A 138 -36.79 -0.05 22.92
N ARG A 139 -37.07 -1.17 23.59
CA ARG A 139 -36.01 -2.08 24.08
C ARG A 139 -35.29 -2.76 22.91
N LEU A 140 -36.03 -3.38 21.99
CA LEU A 140 -35.45 -4.05 20.82
C LEU A 140 -34.65 -3.10 19.93
N THR A 141 -35.12 -1.85 19.74
CA THR A 141 -34.36 -0.81 19.01
C THR A 141 -33.03 -0.54 19.70
N LYS A 142 -33.01 -0.35 21.02
CA LYS A 142 -31.75 -0.14 21.76
C LYS A 142 -30.83 -1.36 21.77
N GLU A 143 -31.38 -2.56 21.84
CA GLU A 143 -30.61 -3.81 21.71
C GLU A 143 -30.00 -3.94 20.31
N MET A 144 -30.74 -3.58 19.26
CA MET A 144 -30.23 -3.51 17.88
C MET A 144 -29.14 -2.42 17.71
N GLU A 145 -29.31 -1.24 18.31
CA GLU A 145 -28.30 -0.16 18.29
C GLU A 145 -26.98 -0.65 18.92
N MET A 146 -27.02 -1.18 20.14
CA MET A 146 -25.81 -1.70 20.82
C MET A 146 -25.14 -2.85 20.05
N LEU A 147 -25.92 -3.76 19.44
CA LEU A 147 -25.36 -4.83 18.59
C LEU A 147 -24.76 -4.29 17.30
N THR A 148 -25.32 -3.22 16.73
CA THR A 148 -24.78 -2.57 15.53
C THR A 148 -23.46 -1.85 15.83
N GLU A 149 -23.37 -1.17 16.97
CA GLU A 149 -22.12 -0.58 17.49
C GLU A 149 -21.06 -1.66 17.74
N GLN A 150 -21.42 -2.78 18.36
CA GLN A 150 -20.49 -3.90 18.61
C GLN A 150 -19.99 -4.54 17.30
N VAL A 151 -20.86 -4.70 16.29
CA VAL A 151 -20.45 -5.18 14.96
C VAL A 151 -19.54 -4.16 14.26
N ALA A 152 -19.79 -2.85 14.39
CA ALA A 152 -18.92 -1.82 13.85
C ALA A 152 -17.51 -1.85 14.49
N LEU A 153 -17.43 -2.05 15.81
CA LEU A 153 -16.16 -2.22 16.53
C LEU A 153 -15.39 -3.44 16.04
N TYR A 154 -16.00 -4.63 15.99
CA TYR A 154 -15.31 -5.84 15.49
C TYR A 154 -14.89 -5.74 14.03
N ASN A 155 -15.66 -5.04 13.17
CA ASN A 155 -15.26 -4.76 11.79
C ASN A 155 -14.03 -3.84 11.72
N ALA A 156 -13.96 -2.81 12.58
CA ALA A 156 -12.80 -1.92 12.66
C ALA A 156 -11.56 -2.64 13.19
N GLU A 157 -11.69 -3.47 14.24
CA GLU A 157 -10.62 -4.34 14.73
C GLU A 157 -10.13 -5.30 13.63
N THR A 158 -11.05 -5.90 12.87
CA THR A 158 -10.71 -6.81 11.76
C THR A 158 -9.94 -6.10 10.64
N SER A 159 -10.32 -4.86 10.28
CA SER A 159 -9.57 -4.05 9.30
C SER A 159 -8.17 -3.73 9.79
N ALA A 160 -8.05 -3.24 11.04
CA ALA A 160 -6.75 -2.91 11.63
C ALA A 160 -5.83 -4.15 11.74
N GLN A 161 -6.38 -5.32 12.10
CA GLN A 161 -5.62 -6.58 12.12
C GLN A 161 -5.21 -7.03 10.71
N ALA A 162 -6.06 -6.84 9.69
CA ALA A 162 -5.72 -7.14 8.31
C ALA A 162 -4.59 -6.23 7.77
N GLU A 163 -4.65 -4.93 8.07
CA GLU A 163 -3.62 -3.94 7.73
C GLU A 163 -2.28 -4.26 8.44
N GLN A 164 -2.28 -4.54 9.74
CA GLN A 164 -1.09 -4.98 10.48
C GLN A 164 -0.51 -6.28 9.92
N THR A 165 -1.38 -7.25 9.59
CA THR A 165 -0.96 -8.52 8.98
C THR A 165 -0.36 -8.31 7.58
N GLN A 166 -0.87 -7.35 6.81
CA GLN A 166 -0.33 -7.03 5.50
C GLN A 166 1.03 -6.33 5.61
N ALA A 167 1.17 -5.34 6.50
CA ALA A 167 2.45 -4.69 6.77
C ALA A 167 3.52 -5.69 7.26
N ALA A 168 3.14 -6.65 8.10
CA ALA A 168 4.03 -7.72 8.55
C ALA A 168 4.47 -8.66 7.40
N LYS A 169 3.59 -8.97 6.44
CA LYS A 169 3.94 -9.74 5.23
C LYS A 169 4.85 -8.96 4.30
N GLU A 170 4.62 -7.67 4.13
CA GLU A 170 5.46 -6.80 3.30
C GLU A 170 6.88 -6.71 3.88
N ALA A 171 7.01 -6.43 5.18
CA ALA A 171 8.29 -6.45 5.89
C ALA A 171 9.00 -7.81 5.85
N LEU A 172 8.26 -8.92 5.96
CA LEU A 172 8.82 -10.27 5.79
C LEU A 172 9.36 -10.48 4.37
N SER A 173 8.60 -10.11 3.33
CA SER A 173 9.03 -10.25 1.94
C SER A 173 10.23 -9.37 1.59
N GLU A 174 10.34 -8.19 2.21
CA GLU A 174 11.55 -7.36 2.10
C GLU A 174 12.75 -8.04 2.78
N ALA A 175 12.57 -8.56 4.00
CA ALA A 175 13.63 -9.29 4.71
C ALA A 175 14.08 -10.56 3.96
N GLU A 176 13.17 -11.28 3.31
CA GLU A 176 13.48 -12.41 2.43
C GLU A 176 14.29 -11.97 1.20
N MET A 177 13.92 -10.86 0.55
CA MET A 177 14.66 -10.27 -0.56
C MET A 177 16.06 -9.79 -0.13
N GLN A 178 16.16 -9.12 1.01
CA GLN A 178 17.44 -8.70 1.61
C GLN A 178 18.33 -9.94 1.90
N MET A 179 17.78 -10.98 2.53
CA MET A 179 18.52 -12.24 2.76
C MET A 179 18.95 -12.92 1.46
N ALA A 180 18.11 -12.94 0.42
CA ALA A 180 18.48 -13.47 -0.88
C ALA A 180 19.67 -12.69 -1.50
N SER A 181 19.66 -11.36 -1.39
CA SER A 181 20.78 -10.52 -1.84
C SER A 181 22.08 -10.80 -1.07
N LEU A 182 22.01 -10.94 0.25
CA LEU A 182 23.13 -11.30 1.11
C LEU A 182 23.67 -12.70 0.82
N GLN A 183 22.81 -13.66 0.48
CA GLN A 183 23.24 -15.00 0.03
C GLN A 183 23.97 -14.96 -1.32
N MET A 184 23.56 -14.09 -2.25
CA MET A 184 24.28 -13.91 -3.52
C MET A 184 25.62 -13.21 -3.31
N ALA A 185 25.68 -12.15 -2.51
CA ALA A 185 26.93 -11.48 -2.15
C ALA A 185 27.91 -12.43 -1.43
N ARG A 186 27.42 -13.28 -0.53
CA ARG A 186 28.22 -14.34 0.11
C ARG A 186 28.78 -15.35 -0.91
N LYS A 187 28.00 -15.76 -1.91
CA LYS A 187 28.47 -16.66 -2.98
C LYS A 187 29.55 -16.00 -3.83
N GLN A 188 29.38 -14.72 -4.19
CA GLN A 188 30.36 -13.93 -4.94
C GLN A 188 31.68 -13.80 -4.17
N LEU A 189 31.62 -13.37 -2.90
CA LEU A 189 32.81 -13.21 -2.05
C LEU A 189 33.54 -14.55 -1.80
N LEU A 190 32.81 -15.67 -1.69
CA LEU A 190 33.43 -17.00 -1.63
C LEU A 190 34.10 -17.40 -2.96
N GLN A 191 33.54 -17.01 -4.11
CA GLN A 191 34.15 -17.23 -5.43
C GLN A 191 35.43 -16.38 -5.60
N GLU A 192 35.40 -15.11 -5.19
CA GLU A 192 36.55 -14.21 -5.19
C GLU A 192 37.67 -14.71 -4.26
N TRP A 193 37.32 -15.14 -3.05
CA TRP A 193 38.26 -15.74 -2.10
C TRP A 193 38.88 -17.03 -2.65
N ASN A 194 38.09 -17.94 -3.22
CA ASN A 194 38.61 -19.15 -3.86
C ASN A 194 39.53 -18.85 -5.04
N SER A 195 39.19 -17.87 -5.90
CA SER A 195 40.06 -17.47 -7.02
C SER A 195 41.36 -16.83 -6.53
N SER A 196 41.30 -16.04 -5.46
CA SER A 196 42.46 -15.43 -4.79
C SER A 196 43.37 -16.48 -4.15
N LEU A 197 42.79 -17.52 -3.54
CA LEU A 197 43.51 -18.65 -2.94
C LEU A 197 44.21 -19.51 -3.99
N VAL A 198 43.54 -19.79 -5.12
CA VAL A 198 44.17 -20.47 -6.27
C VAL A 198 45.28 -19.61 -6.89
N GLY A 199 45.06 -18.29 -6.99
CA GLY A 199 46.07 -17.32 -7.43
C GLY A 199 47.22 -17.14 -6.43
N MET A 200 47.04 -17.44 -5.15
CA MET A 200 48.08 -17.50 -4.13
C MET A 200 48.90 -18.79 -4.28
N ARG A 201 48.24 -19.95 -4.30
CA ARG A 201 48.91 -21.25 -4.49
C ARG A 201 49.77 -21.30 -5.76
N ARG A 202 49.28 -20.80 -6.90
CA ARG A 202 50.06 -20.73 -8.14
C ARG A 202 51.30 -19.84 -8.04
N ARG A 203 51.30 -18.81 -7.17
CA ARG A 203 52.48 -17.98 -6.88
C ARG A 203 53.44 -18.67 -5.92
N GLU A 204 52.93 -19.42 -4.94
CA GLU A 204 53.73 -20.25 -4.04
C GLU A 204 54.44 -21.37 -4.83
N GLU A 205 53.72 -22.10 -5.69
CA GLU A 205 54.25 -23.09 -6.63
C GLU A 205 55.34 -22.49 -7.53
N ALA A 206 55.08 -21.35 -8.18
CA ALA A 206 56.06 -20.68 -9.02
C ALA A 206 57.28 -20.17 -8.23
N SER A 207 57.09 -19.68 -7.00
CA SER A 207 58.18 -19.23 -6.13
C SER A 207 59.04 -20.41 -5.64
N ALA A 208 58.44 -21.57 -5.36
CA ALA A 208 59.16 -22.78 -5.00
C ALA A 208 60.04 -23.26 -6.17
N SER A 209 59.48 -23.40 -7.38
CA SER A 209 60.27 -23.77 -8.56
C SER A 209 61.37 -22.75 -8.91
N MET A 210 61.14 -21.45 -8.66
CA MET A 210 62.17 -20.41 -8.82
C MET A 210 63.29 -20.53 -7.77
N GLN A 211 62.94 -20.88 -6.53
CA GLN A 211 63.90 -21.10 -5.45
C GLN A 211 64.73 -22.38 -5.67
N GLU A 212 64.10 -23.47 -6.11
CA GLU A 212 64.78 -24.71 -6.53
C GLU A 212 65.76 -24.44 -7.69
N ALA A 213 65.32 -23.71 -8.73
CA ALA A 213 66.19 -23.31 -9.83
C ALA A 213 67.38 -22.45 -9.36
N HIS A 214 67.18 -21.54 -8.39
CA HIS A 214 68.27 -20.76 -7.81
C HIS A 214 69.25 -21.63 -6.99
N GLN A 215 68.74 -22.62 -6.24
CA GLN A 215 69.59 -23.57 -5.50
C GLN A 215 70.44 -24.42 -6.46
N LEU A 216 69.82 -24.97 -7.53
CA LEU A 216 70.52 -25.71 -8.57
C LEU A 216 71.58 -24.86 -9.29
N LEU A 217 71.31 -23.56 -9.52
CA LEU A 217 72.29 -22.63 -10.08
C LEU A 217 73.44 -22.30 -9.10
N SER A 218 73.22 -22.32 -7.78
CA SER A 218 74.33 -22.24 -6.80
C SER A 218 75.19 -23.50 -6.84
N GLN A 219 74.56 -24.67 -6.78
CA GLN A 219 75.25 -25.96 -6.83
C GLN A 219 76.05 -26.13 -8.13
N ASP A 220 75.52 -25.72 -9.28
CA ASP A 220 76.26 -25.73 -10.55
C ASP A 220 77.45 -24.74 -10.55
N ARG A 221 77.32 -23.56 -9.93
CA ARG A 221 78.47 -22.65 -9.73
C ARG A 221 79.55 -23.26 -8.84
N GLU A 222 79.15 -23.91 -7.75
CA GLU A 222 80.06 -24.62 -6.84
C GLU A 222 80.74 -25.79 -7.55
N ILE A 223 79.99 -26.64 -8.28
CA ILE A 223 80.51 -27.73 -9.11
C ILE A 223 81.47 -27.20 -10.19
N LYS A 224 81.20 -26.05 -10.81
CA LYS A 224 82.12 -25.39 -11.74
C LYS A 224 83.39 -24.87 -11.05
N GLY A 225 83.26 -24.36 -9.82
CA GLY A 225 84.38 -24.01 -8.94
C GLY A 225 85.28 -25.22 -8.64
N TYR A 226 84.69 -26.31 -8.13
CA TYR A 226 85.41 -27.55 -7.83
C TYR A 226 86.03 -28.19 -9.08
N LYS A 227 85.36 -28.18 -10.24
CA LYS A 227 85.96 -28.61 -11.50
C LYS A 227 87.20 -27.77 -11.86
N LYS A 228 87.16 -26.45 -11.66
CA LYS A 228 88.29 -25.56 -11.93
C LYS A 228 89.45 -25.74 -10.94
N THR A 229 89.20 -26.08 -9.67
CA THR A 229 90.28 -26.45 -8.75
C THR A 229 90.86 -27.83 -9.07
N ILE A 230 90.03 -28.84 -9.37
CA ILE A 230 90.49 -30.17 -9.80
C ILE A 230 91.42 -30.07 -11.02
N ILE A 231 91.10 -29.24 -12.03
CA ILE A 231 91.98 -29.04 -13.19
C ILE A 231 93.32 -28.42 -12.78
N LYS A 232 93.34 -27.42 -11.90
CA LYS A 232 94.60 -26.84 -11.36
C LYS A 232 95.44 -27.84 -10.58
N GLU A 233 94.80 -28.72 -9.80
CA GLU A 233 95.52 -29.77 -9.07
C GLU A 233 96.04 -30.85 -10.03
N GLN A 234 95.34 -31.13 -11.13
CA GLN A 234 95.84 -32.00 -12.22
C GLN A 234 97.05 -31.36 -12.94
N GLU A 235 96.97 -30.09 -13.31
CA GLU A 235 98.08 -29.31 -13.90
C GLU A 235 99.32 -29.30 -12.97
N GLN A 236 99.13 -29.10 -11.67
CA GLN A 236 100.20 -29.19 -10.67
C GLN A 236 100.77 -30.60 -10.56
N ASN A 237 99.93 -31.65 -10.51
CA ASN A 237 100.40 -33.04 -10.49
C ASN A 237 101.20 -33.40 -11.76
N GLU A 238 100.83 -32.87 -12.93
CA GLU A 238 101.67 -33.03 -14.14
C GLU A 238 103.02 -32.30 -14.03
N ILE A 239 103.04 -31.08 -13.49
CA ILE A 239 104.29 -30.32 -13.27
C ILE A 239 105.19 -31.08 -12.29
N LEU A 240 104.65 -31.56 -11.16
CA LEU A 240 105.36 -32.38 -10.18
C LEU A 240 105.84 -33.70 -10.79
N THR A 241 105.03 -34.35 -11.64
CA THR A 241 105.42 -35.57 -12.38
C THR A 241 106.56 -35.29 -13.37
N ARG A 242 106.55 -34.12 -14.05
CA ARG A 242 107.62 -33.67 -14.94
C ARG A 242 108.91 -33.35 -14.16
N GLN A 243 108.79 -32.71 -12.99
CA GLN A 243 109.92 -32.44 -12.09
C GLN A 243 110.51 -33.74 -11.54
N LEU A 244 109.68 -34.68 -11.07
CA LEU A 244 110.10 -35.99 -10.58
C LEU A 244 110.88 -36.77 -11.67
N LYS A 245 110.36 -36.80 -12.91
CA LYS A 245 111.08 -37.41 -14.04
C LYS A 245 112.41 -36.74 -14.35
N ARG A 246 112.52 -35.41 -14.21
CA ARG A 246 113.80 -34.69 -14.33
C ARG A 246 114.76 -35.09 -13.21
N VAL A 247 114.34 -35.03 -11.95
CA VAL A 247 115.18 -35.42 -10.80
C VAL A 247 115.61 -36.90 -10.88
N GLN A 248 114.77 -37.79 -11.44
CA GLN A 248 115.15 -39.18 -11.71
C GLN A 248 116.23 -39.29 -12.81
N MET A 249 116.16 -38.49 -13.87
CA MET A 249 117.22 -38.39 -14.90
C MET A 249 118.51 -37.78 -14.33
N ASP A 250 118.42 -36.74 -13.51
CA ASP A 250 119.56 -36.08 -12.88
C ASP A 250 120.24 -37.03 -11.86
N ASN A 251 119.46 -37.81 -11.12
CA ASN A 251 119.94 -38.84 -10.20
C ASN A 251 120.62 -40.00 -10.95
N SER A 252 120.06 -40.47 -12.07
CA SER A 252 120.73 -41.49 -12.90
C SER A 252 122.03 -40.98 -13.53
N THR A 253 122.06 -39.71 -13.92
CA THR A 253 123.25 -39.03 -14.48
C THR A 253 124.34 -38.83 -13.43
N THR A 254 124.00 -38.30 -12.25
CA THR A 254 124.95 -38.16 -11.13
C THR A 254 125.45 -39.51 -10.62
N LYS A 255 124.60 -40.55 -10.58
CA LYS A 255 125.03 -41.92 -10.28
C LYS A 255 126.02 -42.46 -11.33
N SER A 256 125.83 -42.15 -12.61
CA SER A 256 126.80 -42.47 -13.67
C SER A 256 128.12 -41.71 -13.50
N GLN A 257 128.07 -40.42 -13.15
CA GLN A 257 129.26 -39.60 -12.87
C GLN A 257 130.01 -40.06 -11.61
N ILE A 258 129.31 -40.50 -10.56
CA ILE A 258 129.91 -41.10 -9.36
C ILE A 258 130.65 -42.38 -9.73
N ASN A 259 130.03 -43.28 -10.49
CA ASN A 259 130.70 -44.49 -10.99
C ASN A 259 131.95 -44.16 -11.83
N GLN A 260 131.88 -43.13 -12.69
CA GLN A 260 133.03 -42.67 -13.47
C GLN A 260 134.14 -42.10 -12.56
N LYS A 261 133.79 -41.30 -11.54
CA LYS A 261 134.75 -40.72 -10.60
C LYS A 261 135.38 -41.76 -9.69
N GLN A 262 134.64 -42.80 -9.31
CA GLN A 262 135.16 -43.93 -8.55
C GLN A 262 136.18 -44.73 -9.38
N GLY A 263 135.88 -45.03 -10.65
CA GLY A 263 136.87 -45.64 -11.56
C GLY A 263 138.11 -44.76 -11.80
N GLN A 264 137.95 -43.42 -11.84
CA GLN A 264 139.09 -42.49 -11.88
C GLN A 264 139.91 -42.51 -10.59
N GLN A 265 139.28 -42.65 -9.42
CA GLN A 265 139.96 -42.76 -8.13
C GLN A 265 140.75 -44.07 -8.04
N GLU A 266 140.19 -45.19 -8.48
CA GLU A 266 140.84 -46.51 -8.52
C GLU A 266 142.08 -46.48 -9.45
N ALA A 267 141.98 -45.81 -10.61
CA ALA A 267 143.12 -45.55 -11.49
C ALA A 267 144.18 -44.63 -10.84
N LEU A 268 143.77 -43.58 -10.11
CA LEU A 268 144.72 -42.69 -9.43
C LEU A 268 145.42 -43.39 -8.24
N GLN A 269 144.73 -44.31 -7.56
CA GLN A 269 145.28 -45.10 -6.45
C GLN A 269 146.33 -46.13 -6.93
N THR A 270 146.11 -46.73 -8.11
CA THR A 270 147.13 -47.58 -8.76
C THR A 270 148.33 -46.77 -9.28
N HIS A 271 148.12 -45.55 -9.78
CA HIS A 271 149.23 -44.63 -10.08
C HIS A 271 149.98 -44.16 -8.82
N TYR A 272 149.30 -43.78 -7.73
CA TYR A 272 149.95 -43.34 -6.50
C TYR A 272 150.80 -44.44 -5.86
N SER A 273 150.28 -45.67 -5.76
CA SER A 273 151.05 -46.82 -5.30
C SER A 273 152.23 -47.17 -6.23
N THR A 274 152.14 -46.85 -7.52
CA THR A 274 153.27 -46.94 -8.46
C THR A 274 154.33 -45.87 -8.21
N CYS A 275 153.94 -44.61 -7.95
CA CYS A 275 154.85 -43.50 -7.69
C CYS A 275 155.51 -43.54 -6.31
N LEU A 276 154.82 -44.05 -5.28
CA LEU A 276 155.37 -44.22 -3.93
C LEU A 276 156.60 -45.16 -3.95
N ARG A 277 156.52 -46.22 -4.77
CA ARG A 277 157.62 -47.16 -5.02
C ARG A 277 158.85 -46.48 -5.65
N THR A 278 158.65 -45.56 -6.60
CA THR A 278 159.77 -44.85 -7.27
C THR A 278 160.33 -43.70 -6.44
N LEU A 279 159.54 -43.04 -5.59
CA LEU A 279 160.05 -41.96 -4.73
C LEU A 279 161.11 -42.48 -3.74
N GLN A 280 160.85 -43.65 -3.15
CA GLN A 280 161.78 -44.37 -2.28
C GLN A 280 163.10 -44.74 -2.98
N GLU A 281 163.12 -44.85 -4.31
CA GLU A 281 164.35 -45.08 -5.09
C GLU A 281 165.17 -43.78 -5.23
N THR A 282 164.51 -42.60 -5.21
CA THR A 282 165.15 -41.28 -5.42
C THR A 282 165.59 -40.53 -4.16
N GLU A 283 164.94 -40.73 -3.00
CA GLU A 283 165.29 -40.05 -1.72
C GLU A 283 166.74 -40.33 -1.26
N ARG A 284 167.38 -41.37 -1.82
CA ARG A 284 168.74 -41.83 -1.49
C ARG A 284 169.88 -40.93 -2.01
N THR A 285 169.62 -39.72 -2.53
CA THR A 285 170.62 -39.00 -3.39
C THR A 285 170.83 -37.49 -3.21
N LEU A 286 170.12 -36.75 -2.32
CA LEU A 286 170.05 -35.26 -2.46
C LEU A 286 170.15 -34.37 -1.18
N GLU A 287 170.98 -34.69 -0.18
CA GLU A 287 171.12 -33.86 1.04
C GLU A 287 172.21 -32.75 0.97
N THR A 288 172.20 -31.86 -0.03
CA THR A 288 173.28 -30.84 -0.22
C THR A 288 172.85 -29.38 -0.57
N SER A 289 172.06 -28.74 0.30
CA SER A 289 171.98 -27.25 0.54
C SER A 289 171.42 -26.33 -0.59
N ASN A 290 171.22 -25.00 -0.49
CA ASN A 290 171.37 -23.99 0.61
C ASN A 290 170.41 -22.77 0.43
N LEU A 291 170.18 -21.94 1.48
CA LEU A 291 169.41 -20.66 1.49
C LEU A 291 170.02 -19.64 2.51
N GLU A 292 169.62 -18.35 2.69
CA GLU A 292 168.34 -17.61 2.53
C GLU A 292 168.53 -16.11 2.13
N SER A 293 167.51 -15.45 1.52
CA SER A 293 166.86 -14.19 2.03
C SER A 293 166.14 -13.24 1.02
N GLU A 294 166.45 -13.20 -0.30
CA GLU A 294 166.17 -12.00 -1.14
C GLU A 294 165.07 -12.12 -2.25
N VAL A 295 163.86 -12.64 -1.96
CA VAL A 295 162.81 -12.92 -3.00
C VAL A 295 161.48 -12.14 -2.82
N LYS A 296 161.31 -11.33 -1.78
CA LYS A 296 159.98 -11.00 -1.22
C LYS A 296 159.16 -9.87 -1.90
N ASP A 297 159.57 -9.30 -3.04
CA ASP A 297 159.18 -7.91 -3.40
C ASP A 297 158.22 -7.68 -4.59
N GLN A 298 157.96 -8.63 -5.52
CA GLN A 298 157.25 -8.36 -6.78
C GLN A 298 155.69 -8.20 -6.71
N ARG A 299 155.22 -7.33 -5.81
CA ARG A 299 153.99 -6.51 -5.96
C ARG A 299 154.07 -5.64 -7.25
N ARG A 300 152.97 -5.12 -7.86
CA ARG A 300 152.85 -3.76 -8.50
C ARG A 300 151.61 -3.38 -9.38
N GLN A 301 150.90 -4.26 -10.10
CA GLN A 301 150.09 -3.89 -11.30
C GLN A 301 148.53 -3.76 -11.16
N SER A 302 147.82 -3.25 -12.20
CA SER A 302 146.33 -3.22 -12.35
C SER A 302 145.83 -2.98 -13.83
N GLU A 303 144.52 -2.74 -14.06
CA GLU A 303 143.70 -3.05 -15.28
C GLU A 303 142.93 -1.85 -15.96
N LYS A 304 142.05 -2.08 -16.98
CA LYS A 304 141.31 -1.04 -17.77
C LYS A 304 140.05 -1.48 -18.63
N GLU A 305 139.33 -0.46 -19.18
CA GLU A 305 138.86 -0.23 -20.62
C GLU A 305 137.49 -0.72 -21.23
N SER A 306 136.84 0.16 -22.07
CA SER A 306 135.89 -0.08 -23.24
C SER A 306 134.30 -0.15 -23.11
N ALA A 307 133.51 0.08 -24.22
CA ALA A 307 132.00 -0.13 -24.33
C ALA A 307 131.26 -0.02 -25.75
N LEU A 308 130.25 -0.93 -26.10
CA LEU A 308 128.95 -0.84 -26.93
C LEU A 308 128.58 -1.79 -28.18
N ARG A 309 127.24 -1.95 -28.54
CA ARG A 309 126.49 -2.39 -29.83
C ARG A 309 125.88 -3.86 -30.07
N LEU A 310 124.72 -4.05 -30.82
CA LEU A 310 124.39 -5.05 -31.96
C LEU A 310 122.88 -5.51 -32.31
N GLU A 311 122.46 -5.47 -33.62
CA GLU A 311 121.66 -6.32 -34.62
C GLU A 311 120.13 -6.84 -34.62
N LEU A 312 119.64 -7.58 -35.70
CA LEU A 312 118.22 -7.94 -36.21
C LEU A 312 118.06 -9.38 -36.89
N GLU A 313 117.02 -9.97 -37.61
CA GLU A 313 115.68 -9.69 -38.30
C GLU A 313 114.79 -11.01 -38.64
N ASP A 314 113.59 -11.01 -39.36
CA ASP A 314 112.60 -12.18 -39.56
C ASP A 314 111.55 -12.18 -40.80
N ASN A 315 110.82 -13.31 -41.19
CA ASN A 315 109.72 -13.41 -42.27
C ASN A 315 108.84 -14.75 -42.49
N ILE A 316 107.81 -14.80 -43.43
CA ILE A 316 107.16 -15.96 -44.25
C ILE A 316 105.56 -16.13 -44.39
N VAL A 317 105.00 -16.98 -45.33
CA VAL A 317 103.53 -17.20 -45.77
C VAL A 317 103.25 -18.58 -46.54
N PHE A 318 102.12 -19.19 -47.09
CA PHE A 318 100.63 -19.04 -47.45
C PHE A 318 99.82 -20.42 -47.70
N ALA A 319 98.59 -20.52 -48.32
CA ALA A 319 97.65 -21.73 -48.41
C ALA A 319 96.69 -21.95 -49.70
N MET A 320 95.73 -22.96 -49.76
CA MET A 320 94.91 -23.44 -50.96
C MET A 320 93.47 -24.14 -50.74
N GLN A 321 92.69 -24.64 -51.76
CA GLN A 321 91.21 -25.06 -51.72
C GLN A 321 90.55 -25.99 -52.86
N GLN A 322 89.51 -26.87 -52.59
CA GLN A 322 88.15 -27.07 -53.30
C GLN A 322 87.55 -28.54 -53.61
N LYS A 323 86.28 -28.88 -53.14
CA LYS A 323 85.21 -29.93 -53.56
C LYS A 323 84.77 -31.03 -52.48
N LEU A 324 83.68 -31.88 -52.47
CA LEU A 324 82.24 -32.02 -52.96
C LEU A 324 81.43 -33.29 -52.39
N THR A 325 80.08 -33.43 -52.61
CA THR A 325 79.19 -34.70 -52.74
C THR A 325 78.32 -35.35 -51.58
N HIS A 326 77.06 -35.87 -51.83
CA HIS A 326 76.16 -36.73 -50.95
C HIS A 326 74.80 -37.29 -51.60
N ASN A 327 74.18 -38.46 -51.18
CA ASN A 327 72.69 -38.80 -51.31
C ASN A 327 72.06 -40.04 -50.50
N LYS A 328 70.79 -40.50 -50.78
CA LYS A 328 69.71 -41.08 -49.85
C LYS A 328 69.00 -42.50 -50.07
N ALA A 329 68.10 -42.91 -49.12
CA ALA A 329 67.34 -44.22 -48.98
C ALA A 329 65.79 -44.18 -48.54
N ALA A 330 65.16 -45.26 -47.95
CA ALA A 330 63.68 -45.64 -48.01
C ALA A 330 62.82 -45.96 -46.70
N LYS A 331 61.78 -46.87 -46.72
CA LYS A 331 60.65 -47.15 -45.73
C LYS A 331 60.20 -48.68 -45.62
N ASN A 332 59.06 -49.26 -45.10
CA ASN A 332 57.67 -48.88 -44.61
C ASN A 332 56.81 -50.04 -43.91
N SER A 333 55.65 -49.76 -43.22
CA SER A 333 54.40 -50.61 -42.92
C SER A 333 54.41 -51.84 -41.92
N GLN A 334 53.32 -52.51 -41.39
CA GLN A 334 51.86 -52.27 -41.03
C GLN A 334 51.15 -53.56 -40.38
N LYS A 335 49.99 -53.50 -39.62
CA LYS A 335 49.20 -54.68 -39.07
C LYS A 335 47.70 -54.45 -38.57
N LEU A 336 47.05 -55.39 -37.81
CA LEU A 336 45.56 -55.54 -37.49
C LEU A 336 45.17 -55.77 -35.98
N SER A 337 43.89 -56.14 -35.62
CA SER A 337 43.19 -55.95 -34.28
C SER A 337 42.25 -57.11 -33.78
N ASP A 338 41.85 -57.18 -32.47
CA ASP A 338 40.63 -57.87 -31.90
C ASP A 338 40.35 -57.71 -30.35
N TYR A 339 39.07 -57.70 -29.87
CA TYR A 339 38.58 -58.03 -28.47
C TYR A 339 37.01 -58.00 -28.28
N SER A 340 36.42 -58.53 -27.17
CA SER A 340 34.94 -58.54 -26.83
C SER A 340 34.67 -58.76 -25.29
N VAL A 341 33.49 -59.00 -24.62
CA VAL A 341 32.06 -59.44 -24.88
C VAL A 341 31.14 -59.23 -23.59
N VAL A 342 29.81 -59.59 -23.62
CA VAL A 342 28.78 -59.75 -22.50
C VAL A 342 28.10 -58.46 -21.93
N ALA A 343 26.79 -58.14 -22.14
CA ALA A 343 25.44 -58.62 -21.67
C ALA A 343 24.88 -57.85 -20.42
N GLN A 344 23.56 -57.69 -20.13
CA GLN A 344 22.30 -58.33 -20.57
C GLN A 344 21.02 -57.44 -20.33
N LEU A 345 19.87 -57.73 -20.99
CA LEU A 345 18.46 -57.30 -20.77
C LEU A 345 17.94 -55.86 -21.14
N SER A 346 17.09 -55.78 -22.18
CA SER A 346 15.95 -54.85 -22.49
C SER A 346 15.64 -55.02 -24.01
N ASP A 347 14.46 -55.41 -24.54
CA ASP A 347 13.02 -55.05 -24.45
C ASP A 347 12.52 -54.10 -25.58
N GLN A 348 11.26 -54.28 -26.01
CA GLN A 348 10.39 -53.46 -26.87
C GLN A 348 10.80 -53.06 -28.33
N VAL A 349 10.17 -53.76 -29.31
CA VAL A 349 9.23 -53.20 -30.33
C VAL A 349 9.68 -52.49 -31.65
N ALA A 350 8.95 -52.85 -32.72
CA ALA A 350 8.64 -52.16 -34.01
C ALA A 350 9.62 -52.24 -35.22
N LYS A 351 9.19 -52.34 -36.51
CA LYS A 351 7.86 -52.59 -37.20
C LYS A 351 8.07 -52.91 -38.74
N MET A 352 7.02 -53.39 -39.49
CA MET A 352 6.85 -53.64 -40.98
C MET A 352 7.48 -54.94 -41.66
N SER A 353 7.03 -55.69 -42.74
CA SER A 353 5.76 -55.95 -43.59
C SER A 353 5.82 -57.10 -44.76
N SER A 354 4.73 -57.88 -45.28
CA SER A 354 4.36 -58.43 -46.75
C SER A 354 3.84 -59.97 -47.46
N PHE A 355 2.66 -60.87 -47.27
CA PHE A 355 1.59 -61.92 -48.12
C PHE A 355 1.22 -63.64 -48.41
N MET A 356 -0.08 -64.36 -48.69
CA MET A 356 -0.70 -65.70 -49.57
C MET A 356 -1.67 -67.18 -49.28
N PHE A 357 -2.63 -67.95 -50.15
CA PHE A 357 -3.20 -69.54 -50.44
C PHE A 357 -4.77 -70.40 -50.59
N PHE A 358 -5.17 -71.73 -51.17
CA PHE A 358 -6.61 -72.64 -51.39
C PHE A 358 -6.99 -74.26 -52.03
N ILE A 359 -8.21 -75.14 -52.02
CA ILE A 359 -8.73 -76.60 -52.76
C ILE A 359 -10.25 -77.57 -52.70
N GLY A 360 -10.71 -78.82 -53.38
CA GLY A 360 -12.04 -79.89 -53.36
C GLY A 360 -12.47 -81.28 -54.36
N GLN A 361 -13.45 -82.40 -54.62
CA GLN A 361 -14.86 -83.32 -54.40
C GLN A 361 -15.45 -84.77 -55.27
N LYS A 362 -16.52 -85.80 -55.04
CA LYS A 362 -17.35 -87.03 -55.92
C LYS A 362 -18.50 -88.34 -55.50
N GLN A 363 -19.31 -89.28 -56.33
CA GLN A 363 -20.12 -90.77 -56.16
C GLN A 363 -21.49 -91.59 -56.95
N SER A 364 -22.09 -92.95 -56.83
CA SER A 364 -23.36 -93.86 -57.52
C SER A 364 -23.88 -95.52 -57.20
N ILE A 365 -24.86 -96.61 -57.56
CA ILE A 365 -26.22 -97.30 -58.30
C ILE A 365 -26.88 -98.96 -58.18
N ILE A 366 -28.14 -99.63 -58.63
CA ILE A 366 -28.68 -101.24 -58.80
C ILE A 366 -30.29 -101.97 -59.01
N THR A 367 -30.78 -103.37 -59.25
CA THR A 367 -32.29 -104.16 -59.45
C THR A 367 -32.75 -105.83 -59.84
N LYS A 368 -34.03 -106.62 -59.73
CA LYS A 368 -34.68 -108.08 -60.32
C LYS A 368 -36.15 -109.00 -59.97
N LEU A 369 -36.85 -110.14 -60.66
CA LEU A 369 -38.18 -111.16 -60.33
C LEU A 369 -38.95 -112.49 -61.22
N LYS A 370 -39.96 -113.53 -60.85
CA LYS A 370 -41.05 -114.61 -61.65
C LYS A 370 -41.85 -116.13 -61.20
N LYS A 371 -43.14 -116.78 -61.58
CA LYS A 371 -43.82 -118.34 -61.62
C LYS A 371 -45.50 -118.89 -61.77
N LYS A 372 -46.13 -120.18 -62.18
CA LYS A 372 -47.61 -120.86 -61.91
C LYS A 372 -48.33 -122.30 -62.33
N ILE A 373 -49.25 -122.95 -61.51
CA ILE A 373 -50.31 -123.93 -62.03
C ILE A 373 -51.70 -124.40 -61.34
N ASP A 374 -52.16 -124.09 -60.10
CA ASP A 374 -52.70 -125.15 -59.15
C ASP A 374 -54.24 -125.22 -58.59
N GLN A 375 -54.96 -126.40 -58.60
CA GLN A 375 -56.11 -127.04 -57.80
C GLN A 375 -57.38 -126.33 -57.14
N ILE A 376 -58.47 -125.94 -57.84
CA ILE A 376 -59.71 -125.36 -57.21
C ILE A 376 -61.05 -125.63 -57.98
N THR A 377 -61.90 -126.61 -57.57
CA THR A 377 -63.27 -126.84 -58.15
C THR A 377 -64.18 -127.84 -57.36
N GLU A 378 -65.49 -127.80 -57.63
CA GLU A 378 -66.47 -128.94 -57.56
C GLU A 378 -67.06 -129.43 -56.21
N ALA A 379 -67.50 -128.49 -55.36
CA ALA A 379 -68.60 -128.72 -54.40
C ALA A 379 -69.66 -127.59 -54.53
N THR A 380 -69.90 -127.15 -55.77
CA THR A 380 -70.10 -125.73 -56.10
C THR A 380 -71.31 -125.46 -57.00
N GLY A 381 -71.94 -124.30 -56.82
CA GLY A 381 -72.85 -123.69 -57.80
C GLY A 381 -73.63 -122.53 -57.18
N HIS A 382 -73.63 -121.30 -57.74
CA HIS A 382 -72.75 -120.70 -58.74
C HIS A 382 -72.48 -119.25 -58.27
N GLU A 383 -71.31 -118.64 -58.47
CA GLU A 383 -70.04 -119.15 -59.00
C GLU A 383 -68.92 -118.36 -58.29
N ASP A 384 -67.84 -119.03 -57.92
CA ASP A 384 -66.69 -118.53 -57.15
C ASP A 384 -66.64 -117.01 -56.85
N LEU A 385 -67.02 -116.63 -55.61
CA LEU A 385 -66.27 -115.57 -54.92
C LEU A 385 -64.90 -116.15 -54.55
N SER A 386 -64.10 -116.30 -55.60
CA SER A 386 -62.79 -116.94 -55.65
C SER A 386 -61.89 -116.44 -54.52
N PRO A 387 -60.80 -117.17 -54.18
CA PRO A 387 -59.66 -116.57 -53.49
C PRO A 387 -59.23 -115.23 -54.10
N LEU A 388 -59.46 -114.98 -55.40
CA LEU A 388 -59.33 -113.63 -55.99
C LEU A 388 -60.34 -112.61 -55.44
N GLN A 389 -61.63 -112.93 -55.30
CA GLN A 389 -62.60 -111.97 -54.76
C GLN A 389 -62.33 -111.69 -53.28
N VAL A 390 -62.10 -112.72 -52.46
CA VAL A 390 -61.73 -112.52 -51.04
C VAL A 390 -60.41 -111.73 -50.92
N LYS A 391 -59.48 -111.94 -51.84
CA LYS A 391 -58.25 -111.13 -51.92
C LYS A 391 -58.52 -109.71 -52.43
N VAL A 392 -59.47 -109.50 -53.35
CA VAL A 392 -59.90 -108.18 -53.83
C VAL A 392 -60.59 -107.40 -52.71
N ASP A 393 -61.47 -108.01 -51.92
CA ASP A 393 -62.15 -107.33 -50.82
C ASP A 393 -61.19 -107.11 -49.62
N SER A 394 -60.24 -108.02 -49.39
CA SER A 394 -59.11 -107.78 -48.48
C SER A 394 -58.18 -106.67 -48.98
N LEU A 395 -57.93 -106.55 -50.29
CA LEU A 395 -57.13 -105.47 -50.87
C LEU A 395 -57.89 -104.14 -50.89
N LYS A 396 -59.22 -104.13 -51.10
CA LYS A 396 -60.07 -102.96 -50.90
C LYS A 396 -59.98 -102.47 -49.46
N ALA A 397 -60.10 -103.36 -48.47
CA ALA A 397 -59.95 -102.99 -47.06
C ALA A 397 -58.55 -102.43 -46.75
N GLN A 398 -57.49 -102.96 -47.36
CA GLN A 398 -56.14 -102.41 -47.25
C GLN A 398 -55.98 -101.06 -47.97
N ILE A 399 -56.60 -100.88 -49.13
CA ILE A 399 -56.64 -99.61 -49.86
C ILE A 399 -57.41 -98.57 -49.04
N GLU A 400 -58.54 -98.93 -48.43
CA GLU A 400 -59.39 -98.02 -47.66
C GLU A 400 -58.75 -97.64 -46.30
N ASP A 401 -57.99 -98.54 -45.65
CA ASP A 401 -57.13 -98.15 -44.54
C ASP A 401 -55.94 -97.29 -45.01
N LEU A 402 -55.27 -97.62 -46.12
CA LEU A 402 -54.19 -96.77 -46.66
C LEU A 402 -54.69 -95.37 -47.05
N GLU A 403 -55.87 -95.26 -47.65
CA GLU A 403 -56.55 -93.98 -47.86
C GLU A 403 -56.91 -93.32 -46.52
N GLY A 404 -57.34 -94.09 -45.51
CA GLY A 404 -57.55 -93.61 -44.15
C GLY A 404 -56.28 -93.02 -43.51
N ASN A 405 -55.12 -93.66 -43.74
CA ASN A 405 -53.80 -93.16 -43.35
C ASN A 405 -53.46 -91.88 -44.12
N VAL A 406 -53.58 -91.87 -45.44
CA VAL A 406 -53.34 -90.68 -46.28
C VAL A 406 -54.25 -89.51 -45.90
N ARG A 407 -55.53 -89.76 -45.61
CA ARG A 407 -56.49 -88.75 -45.11
C ARG A 407 -56.06 -88.20 -43.74
N ARG A 408 -55.59 -89.05 -42.82
CA ARG A 408 -55.05 -88.64 -41.50
C ARG A 408 -53.77 -87.82 -41.62
N ASP A 409 -52.82 -88.28 -42.43
CA ASP A 409 -51.52 -87.61 -42.61
C ASP A 409 -51.65 -86.30 -43.38
N HIS A 410 -52.55 -86.22 -44.37
CA HIS A 410 -52.90 -84.96 -45.03
C HIS A 410 -53.51 -83.96 -44.02
N HIS A 411 -54.42 -84.40 -43.15
CA HIS A 411 -54.98 -83.53 -42.11
C HIS A 411 -53.93 -83.06 -41.08
N LEU A 412 -52.99 -83.93 -40.71
CA LEU A 412 -51.84 -83.58 -39.86
C LEU A 412 -50.89 -82.60 -40.56
N TRP A 413 -50.65 -82.77 -41.86
CA TRP A 413 -49.85 -81.87 -42.68
C TRP A 413 -50.50 -80.48 -42.79
N ILE A 414 -51.79 -80.39 -43.12
CA ILE A 414 -52.56 -79.13 -43.12
C ILE A 414 -52.48 -78.43 -41.76
N LYS A 415 -52.62 -79.16 -40.65
CA LYS A 415 -52.46 -78.60 -39.29
C LYS A 415 -51.05 -78.03 -39.07
N LYS A 416 -50.00 -78.79 -39.39
CA LYS A 416 -48.60 -78.34 -39.27
C LYS A 416 -48.29 -77.14 -40.18
N GLN A 417 -48.84 -77.12 -41.39
CA GLN A 417 -48.71 -76.00 -42.32
C GLN A 417 -49.42 -74.75 -41.78
N GLY A 418 -50.61 -74.89 -41.19
CA GLY A 418 -51.31 -73.80 -40.50
C GLY A 418 -50.48 -73.20 -39.35
N THR A 419 -49.89 -74.03 -38.50
CA THR A 419 -48.97 -73.57 -37.43
C THR A 419 -47.74 -72.87 -38.00
N LEU A 420 -47.11 -73.44 -39.04
CA LEU A 420 -45.94 -72.86 -39.69
C LEU A 420 -46.25 -71.49 -40.35
N MET A 421 -47.41 -71.35 -41.00
CA MET A 421 -47.86 -70.09 -41.56
C MET A 421 -48.12 -69.04 -40.46
N GLY A 422 -48.73 -69.43 -39.35
CA GLY A 422 -48.90 -68.55 -38.18
C GLY A 422 -47.57 -68.06 -37.63
N GLN A 423 -46.62 -68.96 -37.38
CA GLN A 423 -45.26 -68.62 -36.93
C GLN A 423 -44.49 -67.75 -37.93
N THR A 424 -44.69 -67.98 -39.23
CA THR A 424 -44.09 -67.14 -40.29
C THR A 424 -44.68 -65.73 -40.28
N GLN A 425 -45.99 -65.60 -40.11
CA GLN A 425 -46.67 -64.31 -39.99
C GLN A 425 -46.27 -63.56 -38.71
N GLU A 426 -46.12 -64.26 -37.58
CA GLU A 426 -45.59 -63.71 -36.34
C GLU A 426 -44.16 -63.18 -36.54
N LEU A 427 -43.26 -63.98 -37.14
CA LEU A 427 -41.89 -63.55 -37.48
C LEU A 427 -41.86 -62.35 -38.43
N GLU A 428 -42.75 -62.29 -39.42
CA GLU A 428 -42.91 -61.12 -40.28
C GLU A 428 -43.33 -59.86 -39.50
N THR A 429 -44.29 -59.98 -38.56
CA THR A 429 -44.69 -58.84 -37.73
C THR A 429 -43.58 -58.40 -36.77
N ALA A 430 -42.87 -59.34 -36.15
CA ALA A 430 -41.71 -59.04 -35.32
C ALA A 430 -40.60 -58.33 -36.13
N SER A 431 -40.32 -58.79 -37.36
CA SER A 431 -39.37 -58.15 -38.28
C SER A 431 -39.77 -56.72 -38.65
N LYS A 432 -41.06 -56.49 -38.96
CA LYS A 432 -41.61 -55.14 -39.24
C LYS A 432 -41.48 -54.22 -38.02
N ASN A 433 -41.76 -54.72 -36.81
CA ASN A 433 -41.63 -53.97 -35.56
C ASN A 433 -40.16 -53.64 -35.25
N ILE A 434 -39.22 -54.57 -35.48
CA ILE A 434 -37.78 -54.34 -35.33
C ILE A 434 -37.31 -53.24 -36.28
N LEU A 435 -37.75 -53.25 -37.54
CA LEU A 435 -37.41 -52.21 -38.52
C LEU A 435 -37.97 -50.84 -38.11
N GLN A 436 -39.20 -50.78 -37.58
CA GLN A 436 -39.78 -49.55 -37.02
C GLN A 436 -38.93 -48.99 -35.87
N LEU A 437 -38.62 -49.83 -34.87
CA LEU A 437 -37.77 -49.45 -33.73
C LEU A 437 -36.36 -48.99 -34.16
N GLN A 438 -35.80 -49.59 -35.21
CA GLN A 438 -34.52 -49.15 -35.80
C GLN A 438 -34.63 -47.75 -36.46
N THR A 439 -35.72 -47.46 -37.17
CA THR A 439 -35.94 -46.13 -37.76
C THR A 439 -36.22 -45.07 -36.69
N GLU A 440 -36.99 -45.41 -35.64
CA GLU A 440 -37.21 -44.53 -34.48
C GLU A 440 -35.91 -44.24 -33.73
N GLN A 441 -35.12 -45.28 -33.43
CA GLN A 441 -33.81 -45.12 -32.80
C GLN A 441 -32.87 -44.22 -33.62
N THR A 442 -32.86 -44.39 -34.95
CA THR A 442 -32.06 -43.56 -35.86
C THR A 442 -32.53 -42.09 -35.85
N CYS A 443 -33.84 -41.85 -35.85
CA CYS A 443 -34.43 -40.51 -35.76
C CYS A 443 -34.08 -39.83 -34.43
N MET A 444 -34.26 -40.54 -33.30
CA MET A 444 -33.92 -40.05 -31.96
C MET A 444 -32.42 -39.76 -31.80
N GLN A 445 -31.54 -40.55 -32.44
CA GLN A 445 -30.10 -40.27 -32.48
C GLN A 445 -29.77 -38.99 -33.27
N GLN A 446 -30.43 -38.76 -34.42
CA GLN A 446 -30.24 -37.53 -35.19
C GLN A 446 -30.76 -36.29 -34.47
N GLU A 447 -31.92 -36.38 -33.82
CA GLU A 447 -32.45 -35.29 -32.99
C GLU A 447 -31.53 -35.01 -31.79
N LYS A 448 -31.03 -36.05 -31.11
CA LYS A 448 -30.05 -35.90 -30.03
C LYS A 448 -28.82 -35.10 -30.52
N ILE A 449 -28.21 -35.50 -31.63
CA ILE A 449 -27.03 -34.82 -32.21
C ILE A 449 -27.35 -33.36 -32.58
N ARG A 450 -28.55 -33.09 -33.11
CA ARG A 450 -29.03 -31.74 -33.41
C ARG A 450 -29.11 -30.87 -32.14
N ILE A 451 -29.67 -31.41 -31.06
CA ILE A 451 -29.84 -30.70 -29.79
C ILE A 451 -28.50 -30.47 -29.10
N GLU A 452 -27.63 -31.48 -29.04
CA GLU A 452 -26.26 -31.36 -28.49
C GLU A 452 -25.46 -30.29 -29.26
N SER A 453 -25.48 -30.33 -30.61
CA SER A 453 -24.82 -29.31 -31.43
C SER A 453 -25.38 -27.90 -31.22
N MET A 454 -26.69 -27.75 -31.04
CA MET A 454 -27.29 -26.45 -30.70
C MET A 454 -26.87 -25.96 -29.30
N PHE A 455 -26.79 -26.87 -28.32
CA PHE A 455 -26.35 -26.57 -26.95
C PHE A 455 -24.90 -26.12 -26.91
N ASP A 456 -23.97 -26.87 -27.52
CA ASP A 456 -22.55 -26.50 -27.60
C ASP A 456 -22.33 -25.17 -28.34
N ARG A 457 -23.13 -24.91 -29.38
CA ARG A 457 -23.08 -23.65 -30.14
C ARG A 457 -23.62 -22.47 -29.34
N ARG A 458 -24.58 -22.67 -28.44
CA ARG A 458 -25.05 -21.64 -27.49
C ARG A 458 -23.99 -21.42 -26.40
N ARG A 459 -23.53 -22.50 -25.76
CA ARG A 459 -22.48 -22.49 -24.73
C ARG A 459 -21.22 -21.76 -25.18
N THR A 460 -20.71 -22.05 -26.37
CA THR A 460 -19.50 -21.39 -26.92
C THR A 460 -19.73 -19.96 -27.41
N LEU A 461 -20.96 -19.45 -27.41
CA LEU A 461 -21.26 -18.01 -27.52
C LEU A 461 -21.28 -17.36 -26.13
N ASP A 462 -21.97 -17.97 -25.17
CA ASP A 462 -22.06 -17.47 -23.78
C ASP A 462 -20.68 -17.41 -23.12
N GLU A 463 -19.84 -18.44 -23.30
CA GLU A 463 -18.44 -18.45 -22.82
C GLU A 463 -17.61 -17.30 -23.43
N LYS A 464 -17.83 -16.94 -24.71
CA LYS A 464 -17.15 -15.81 -25.37
C LYS A 464 -17.66 -14.45 -24.89
N GLU A 465 -18.96 -14.33 -24.62
CA GLU A 465 -19.54 -13.11 -24.07
C GLU A 465 -19.03 -12.87 -22.64
N ILE A 466 -19.03 -13.90 -21.80
CA ILE A 466 -18.43 -13.87 -20.46
C ILE A 466 -16.93 -13.54 -20.53
N GLN A 467 -16.18 -14.13 -21.47
CA GLN A 467 -14.76 -13.82 -21.67
C GLN A 467 -14.54 -12.35 -22.06
N LYS A 468 -15.33 -11.81 -23.01
CA LYS A 468 -15.28 -10.40 -23.44
C LYS A 468 -15.60 -9.45 -22.29
N ASN A 469 -16.65 -9.73 -21.52
CA ASN A 469 -17.07 -8.91 -20.39
C ASN A 469 -16.01 -8.96 -19.26
N THR A 470 -15.42 -10.13 -19.01
CA THR A 470 -14.29 -10.30 -18.08
C THR A 470 -13.06 -9.51 -18.54
N GLN A 471 -12.75 -9.49 -19.83
CA GLN A 471 -11.65 -8.70 -20.38
C GLN A 471 -11.90 -7.19 -20.24
N MET A 472 -13.15 -6.74 -20.47
CA MET A 472 -13.56 -5.34 -20.27
C MET A 472 -13.37 -4.92 -18.81
N LEU A 473 -13.91 -5.70 -17.86
CA LEU A 473 -13.78 -5.45 -16.43
C LEU A 473 -12.31 -5.45 -15.94
N ARG A 474 -11.44 -6.30 -16.50
CA ARG A 474 -9.98 -6.23 -16.25
C ARG A 474 -9.35 -4.94 -16.80
N GLY A 475 -9.83 -4.48 -17.96
CA GLY A 475 -9.43 -3.18 -18.54
C GLY A 475 -9.85 -2.00 -17.67
N ASP A 476 -11.04 -2.04 -17.09
CA ASP A 476 -11.53 -0.96 -16.21
C ASP A 476 -10.91 -1.02 -14.82
N LEU A 477 -10.68 -2.22 -14.26
CA LEU A 477 -9.91 -2.40 -13.02
C LEU A 477 -8.47 -1.87 -13.16
N THR A 478 -7.80 -2.14 -14.28
CA THR A 478 -6.44 -1.60 -14.52
C THR A 478 -6.44 -0.08 -14.70
N LYS A 479 -7.43 0.51 -15.39
CA LYS A 479 -7.63 1.98 -15.39
C LYS A 479 -7.78 2.52 -13.98
N LEU A 480 -8.70 1.96 -13.18
CA LEU A 480 -8.95 2.37 -11.80
C LEU A 480 -7.68 2.28 -10.93
N SER A 481 -6.92 1.19 -11.01
CA SER A 481 -5.64 1.07 -10.30
C SER A 481 -4.61 2.13 -10.73
N THR A 482 -4.53 2.48 -12.02
CA THR A 482 -3.63 3.57 -12.46
C THR A 482 -4.10 4.95 -12.00
N LEU A 483 -5.41 5.20 -11.92
CA LEU A 483 -5.98 6.45 -11.39
C LEU A 483 -5.79 6.54 -9.87
N LEU A 484 -5.99 5.44 -9.15
CA LEU A 484 -5.75 5.33 -7.70
C LEU A 484 -4.27 5.59 -7.37
N ASN A 485 -3.33 5.00 -8.13
CA ASN A 485 -1.91 5.26 -7.94
C ASN A 485 -1.53 6.72 -8.24
N LYS A 486 -2.08 7.32 -9.31
CA LYS A 486 -1.90 8.76 -9.60
C LYS A 486 -2.46 9.64 -8.48
N ASN A 487 -3.63 9.31 -7.93
CA ASN A 487 -4.23 10.06 -6.84
C ASN A 487 -3.40 9.93 -5.54
N LYS A 488 -2.88 8.73 -5.24
CA LYS A 488 -1.94 8.52 -4.13
C LYS A 488 -0.66 9.37 -4.30
N GLN A 489 -0.09 9.39 -5.50
CA GLN A 489 1.08 10.23 -5.82
C GLN A 489 0.79 11.73 -5.68
N LEU A 490 -0.40 12.19 -6.07
CA LEU A 490 -0.82 13.58 -5.90
C LEU A 490 -1.06 13.94 -4.43
N SER A 491 -1.68 13.06 -3.64
CA SER A 491 -1.84 13.25 -2.18
C SER A 491 -0.48 13.38 -1.50
N GLN A 492 0.43 12.43 -1.77
CA GLN A 492 1.79 12.46 -1.22
C GLN A 492 2.58 13.72 -1.63
N ALA A 493 2.39 14.21 -2.86
CA ALA A 493 3.01 15.46 -3.30
C ALA A 493 2.45 16.70 -2.56
N LEU A 494 1.13 16.75 -2.34
CA LEU A 494 0.47 17.83 -1.59
C LEU A 494 0.80 17.79 -0.10
N GLU A 495 0.91 16.59 0.49
CA GLU A 495 1.38 16.38 1.86
C GLU A 495 2.81 16.90 2.04
N LEU A 496 3.72 16.54 1.12
CA LEU A 496 5.11 17.02 1.13
C LEU A 496 5.18 18.55 0.97
N ASP A 497 4.49 19.13 -0.02
CA ASP A 497 4.46 20.58 -0.23
C ASP A 497 3.93 21.34 0.99
N ASN A 498 2.87 20.82 1.63
CA ASN A 498 2.33 21.37 2.87
C ASN A 498 3.34 21.28 4.03
N THR A 499 4.07 20.17 4.22
CA THR A 499 5.13 20.09 5.25
C THR A 499 6.29 21.04 4.98
N LEU A 500 6.69 21.23 3.71
CA LEU A 500 7.70 22.20 3.33
C LEU A 500 7.23 23.63 3.61
N MET A 501 6.01 23.98 3.21
CA MET A 501 5.40 25.28 3.48
C MET A 501 5.29 25.56 4.99
N GLN A 502 4.90 24.58 5.80
CA GLN A 502 4.87 24.69 7.26
C GLN A 502 6.27 24.92 7.85
N MET A 503 7.29 24.18 7.39
CA MET A 503 8.68 24.39 7.80
C MET A 503 9.16 25.80 7.45
N ASP A 504 8.82 26.29 6.26
CA ASP A 504 9.17 27.63 5.78
C ASP A 504 8.47 28.74 6.57
N PHE A 505 7.20 28.53 6.97
CA PHE A 505 6.50 29.44 7.89
C PHE A 505 7.14 29.44 9.28
N ILE A 506 7.44 28.27 9.86
CA ILE A 506 8.11 28.15 11.17
C ILE A 506 9.49 28.83 11.14
N LYS A 507 10.23 28.72 10.03
CA LYS A 507 11.52 29.41 9.82
C LYS A 507 11.33 30.93 9.81
N LYS A 508 10.38 31.45 9.04
CA LYS A 508 10.06 32.89 8.97
C LYS A 508 9.58 33.44 10.31
N VAL A 509 8.78 32.68 11.07
CA VAL A 509 8.37 33.06 12.44
C VAL A 509 9.59 33.19 13.34
N LYS A 510 10.49 32.19 13.38
CA LYS A 510 11.73 32.24 14.17
C LYS A 510 12.66 33.38 13.77
N GLU A 511 12.76 33.69 12.49
CA GLU A 511 13.52 34.85 11.99
C GLU A 511 12.93 36.17 12.54
N LYS A 512 11.60 36.31 12.58
CA LYS A 512 10.94 37.50 13.16
C LYS A 512 10.95 37.54 14.69
N GLU A 513 10.93 36.39 15.37
CA GLU A 513 11.15 36.31 16.81
C GLU A 513 12.56 36.81 17.17
N LEU A 514 13.59 36.39 16.41
CA LEU A 514 14.97 36.87 16.59
C LEU A 514 15.13 38.36 16.29
N GLU A 515 14.55 38.88 15.21
CA GLU A 515 14.51 40.32 14.93
C GLU A 515 13.84 41.10 16.08
N SER A 516 12.74 40.59 16.62
CA SER A 516 12.02 41.22 17.74
C SER A 516 12.86 41.23 19.03
N ILE A 517 13.59 40.15 19.32
CA ILE A 517 14.50 40.08 20.47
C ILE A 517 15.67 41.07 20.29
N GLU A 518 16.25 41.16 19.09
CA GLU A 518 17.34 42.12 18.80
C GLU A 518 16.86 43.58 18.95
N LEU A 519 15.64 43.89 18.51
CA LEU A 519 15.02 45.21 18.71
C LEU A 519 14.73 45.50 20.18
N GLN A 520 14.29 44.51 20.96
CA GLN A 520 14.06 44.68 22.40
C GLN A 520 15.37 44.91 23.17
N LEU A 521 16.43 44.17 22.87
CA LEU A 521 17.76 44.40 23.46
C LEU A 521 18.33 45.79 23.12
N LYS A 522 18.07 46.29 21.90
CA LYS A 522 18.39 47.69 21.52
C LYS A 522 17.60 48.69 22.34
N LEU A 523 16.30 48.45 22.55
CA LEU A 523 15.44 49.31 23.37
C LEU A 523 15.94 49.36 24.82
N GLU A 524 16.21 48.20 25.43
CA GLU A 524 16.76 48.07 26.79
C GLU A 524 18.10 48.83 26.92
N LYS A 525 19.03 48.65 25.97
CA LYS A 525 20.29 49.42 25.94
C LYS A 525 20.07 50.94 25.85
N THR A 526 19.13 51.41 25.03
CA THR A 526 18.81 52.85 24.97
C THR A 526 18.12 53.36 26.24
N ALA A 527 17.40 52.50 26.97
CA ALA A 527 16.83 52.85 28.26
C ALA A 527 17.92 52.99 29.33
N GLU A 528 18.90 52.07 29.39
CA GLU A 528 20.08 52.22 30.26
C GLU A 528 20.87 53.50 29.95
N GLU A 529 21.09 53.80 28.66
CA GLU A 529 21.81 55.01 28.24
C GLU A 529 21.05 56.28 28.62
N LYS A 530 19.72 56.30 28.46
CA LYS A 530 18.85 57.37 28.94
C LYS A 530 18.93 57.54 30.45
N GLU A 531 18.91 56.46 31.23
CA GLU A 531 18.99 56.52 32.69
C GLU A 531 20.36 57.02 33.17
N ARG A 532 21.45 56.55 32.55
CA ARG A 532 22.82 57.06 32.79
C ARG A 532 22.90 58.57 32.51
N LEU A 533 22.35 59.03 31.38
CA LEU A 533 22.31 60.46 31.04
C LEU A 533 21.44 61.28 31.99
N LEU A 534 20.31 60.74 32.46
CA LEU A 534 19.45 61.40 33.45
C LEU A 534 20.17 61.55 34.80
N ASN A 535 20.87 60.51 35.27
CA ASN A 535 21.67 60.58 36.49
C ASN A 535 22.83 61.58 36.37
N CYS A 536 23.49 61.67 35.21
CA CYS A 536 24.49 62.70 34.92
C CYS A 536 23.88 64.12 34.92
N LEU A 537 22.66 64.30 34.40
CA LEU A 537 21.97 65.59 34.42
C LEU A 537 21.63 66.03 35.84
N VAL A 538 21.09 65.13 36.67
CA VAL A 538 20.74 65.44 38.07
C VAL A 538 21.96 65.82 38.90
N GLU A 539 23.11 65.16 38.72
CA GLU A 539 24.35 65.58 39.39
C GLU A 539 24.89 66.89 38.81
N ALA A 540 24.73 67.17 37.50
CA ALA A 540 25.09 68.47 36.93
C ALA A 540 24.22 69.63 37.49
N GLU A 541 22.91 69.44 37.61
CA GLU A 541 21.99 70.38 38.26
C GLU A 541 22.37 70.64 39.73
N ARG A 542 22.74 69.57 40.46
CA ARG A 542 23.26 69.65 41.82
C ARG A 542 24.57 70.45 41.90
N GLN A 543 25.50 70.24 40.97
CA GLN A 543 26.74 71.02 40.90
C GLN A 543 26.46 72.50 40.56
N ILE A 544 25.50 72.79 39.67
CA ILE A 544 25.05 74.16 39.38
C ILE A 544 24.54 74.83 40.67
N MET A 545 23.61 74.22 41.41
CA MET A 545 23.12 74.77 42.68
C MET A 545 24.24 74.98 43.73
N LEU A 546 25.24 74.08 43.79
CA LEU A 546 26.41 74.25 44.65
C LEU A 546 27.28 75.45 44.23
N TRP A 547 27.46 75.69 42.93
CA TRP A 547 28.19 76.84 42.42
C TRP A 547 27.39 78.15 42.57
N GLU A 548 26.08 78.15 42.35
CA GLU A 548 25.20 79.28 42.62
C GLU A 548 25.27 79.68 44.09
N LYS A 549 25.20 78.71 45.03
CA LYS A 549 25.33 79.02 46.46
C LYS A 549 26.73 79.53 46.84
N LYS A 550 27.80 79.02 46.22
CA LYS A 550 29.15 79.60 46.38
C LYS A 550 29.24 81.03 45.86
N ILE A 551 28.71 81.30 44.66
CA ILE A 551 28.68 82.63 44.05
C ILE A 551 27.87 83.61 44.92
N GLN A 552 26.75 83.16 45.48
CA GLN A 552 25.94 83.96 46.39
C GLN A 552 26.71 84.32 47.67
N ILE A 553 27.41 83.36 48.29
CA ILE A 553 28.26 83.61 49.46
C ILE A 553 29.40 84.58 49.11
N VAL A 554 30.03 84.43 47.94
CA VAL A 554 31.10 85.35 47.48
C VAL A 554 30.57 86.76 47.21
N LYS A 555 29.34 86.91 46.70
CA LYS A 555 28.69 88.22 46.57
C LYS A 555 28.38 88.84 47.94
N GLU A 556 27.90 88.04 48.88
CA GLU A 556 27.61 88.46 50.26
C GLU A 556 28.90 88.92 50.97
N THR A 557 29.99 88.16 50.90
CA THR A 557 31.28 88.55 51.52
C THR A 557 31.96 89.71 50.79
N TYR A 558 31.93 89.75 49.46
CA TYR A 558 32.46 90.89 48.70
C TYR A 558 31.70 92.18 48.98
N SER A 559 30.38 92.12 49.19
CA SER A 559 29.57 93.28 49.58
C SER A 559 29.87 93.77 51.01
N ALA A 560 30.29 92.87 51.90
CA ALA A 560 30.76 93.23 53.25
C ALA A 560 32.17 93.86 53.23
N VAL A 561 33.09 93.29 52.44
CA VAL A 561 34.47 93.78 52.26
C VAL A 561 34.52 95.09 51.46
N GLN A 562 33.64 95.28 50.48
CA GLN A 562 33.40 96.60 49.87
C GLN A 562 32.52 97.53 50.73
N GLY A 563 32.48 97.28 52.04
CA GLY A 563 32.07 98.30 53.02
C GLY A 563 32.85 99.60 52.79
N VAL A 564 32.18 100.72 53.01
CA VAL A 564 32.63 102.07 52.60
C VAL A 564 34.01 102.44 53.17
N GLU A 565 34.40 101.83 54.30
CA GLU A 565 35.62 102.12 55.05
C GLU A 565 36.88 101.52 54.39
N GLU A 566 36.87 100.24 53.99
CA GLU A 566 38.07 99.55 53.45
C GLU A 566 38.48 100.09 52.06
N GLN A 567 37.49 100.36 51.20
CA GLN A 567 37.73 100.92 49.87
C GLN A 567 38.38 102.33 49.94
N ALA A 568 38.19 103.05 51.05
CA ALA A 568 38.80 104.37 51.30
C ALA A 568 40.24 104.29 51.85
N GLU A 569 40.70 103.11 52.31
CA GLU A 569 42.09 102.86 52.72
C GLU A 569 42.96 102.50 51.52
N ILE A 570 42.47 101.61 50.64
CA ILE A 570 43.19 101.12 49.44
C ILE A 570 43.58 102.28 48.50
N GLN A 571 42.73 103.30 48.37
CA GLN A 571 43.03 104.48 47.56
C GLN A 571 44.13 105.37 48.16
N ARG A 572 44.23 105.46 49.50
CA ARG A 572 45.33 106.17 50.18
C ARG A 572 46.67 105.46 49.96
N MET A 573 46.72 104.13 50.10
CA MET A 573 47.96 103.36 49.96
C MET A 573 48.56 103.44 48.54
N LYS A 574 47.73 103.46 47.49
CA LYS A 574 48.19 103.55 46.10
C LYS A 574 48.90 104.88 45.78
N ALA A 575 48.51 105.97 46.43
CA ALA A 575 49.12 107.29 46.21
C ALA A 575 50.58 107.36 46.69
N GLU A 576 50.92 106.66 47.78
CA GLU A 576 52.27 106.75 48.36
C GLU A 576 53.28 105.80 47.67
N ILE A 577 52.85 104.63 47.18
CA ILE A 577 53.75 103.67 46.49
C ILE A 577 54.39 104.32 45.25
N HIS A 578 53.57 104.95 44.41
CA HIS A 578 54.03 105.61 43.17
C HIS A 578 55.02 106.75 43.41
N ARG A 579 55.06 107.29 44.64
CA ARG A 579 55.97 108.35 45.06
C ARG A 579 57.36 107.83 45.46
N MET A 580 57.46 106.55 45.82
CA MET A 580 58.74 105.92 46.18
C MET A 580 59.49 105.34 44.98
N GLU A 581 58.77 104.78 43.99
CA GLU A 581 59.35 104.09 42.83
C GLU A 581 60.28 104.98 41.98
N VAL A 582 59.97 106.28 41.87
CA VAL A 582 60.72 107.25 41.04
C VAL A 582 62.11 107.57 41.60
N ASN A 583 62.29 107.52 42.93
CA ASN A 583 63.52 108.01 43.57
C ASN A 583 64.67 106.98 43.63
N TYR A 584 64.48 105.74 43.15
CA TYR A 584 65.38 104.62 43.44
C TYR A 584 66.33 104.23 42.28
N LEU A 585 66.28 104.92 41.13
CA LEU A 585 66.83 104.40 39.86
C LEU A 585 68.16 105.00 39.35
N ASP A 586 68.56 106.20 39.80
CA ASP A 586 69.61 106.98 39.10
C ASP A 586 71.07 106.79 39.62
N ASP A 587 71.29 106.23 40.82
CA ASP A 587 72.42 106.68 41.66
C ASP A 587 73.53 105.64 42.00
N TYR A 588 73.92 104.73 41.08
CA TYR A 588 75.03 103.77 41.33
C TYR A 588 76.12 103.66 40.21
N PRO A 589 77.36 104.16 40.43
CA PRO A 589 78.41 104.23 39.39
C PRO A 589 78.99 102.90 38.84
N ILE A 590 78.69 101.75 39.45
CA ILE A 590 79.35 100.45 39.18
C ILE A 590 79.24 100.03 37.70
N ILE A 591 78.13 100.40 37.03
CA ILE A 591 77.85 100.07 35.63
C ILE A 591 78.91 100.66 34.67
N ARG A 592 79.48 101.83 34.97
CA ARG A 592 80.50 102.47 34.11
C ARG A 592 81.82 101.71 34.08
N TYR A 593 82.27 101.14 35.20
CA TYR A 593 83.56 100.44 35.27
C TYR A 593 83.52 99.05 34.64
N TRP A 594 82.40 98.33 34.75
CA TRP A 594 82.20 97.04 34.07
C TRP A 594 82.27 97.18 32.54
N GLY A 595 81.68 98.25 32.00
CA GLY A 595 81.72 98.54 30.56
C GLY A 595 83.11 98.83 29.99
N LEU A 596 84.04 99.36 30.79
CA LEU A 596 85.41 99.68 30.36
C LEU A 596 86.31 98.43 30.37
N ALA A 597 86.26 97.62 31.43
CA ALA A 597 87.01 96.38 31.54
C ALA A 597 86.64 95.38 30.42
N LYS A 598 85.37 95.34 30.01
CA LYS A 598 84.87 94.47 28.94
C LYS A 598 85.41 94.85 27.55
N LYS A 599 85.75 96.13 27.31
CA LYS A 599 86.34 96.59 26.02
C LYS A 599 87.83 96.32 25.90
N LEU A 600 88.61 96.45 26.98
CA LEU A 600 90.05 96.15 26.94
C LEU A 600 90.33 94.67 26.66
N LYS A 601 89.49 93.76 27.14
CA LYS A 601 89.66 92.32 26.88
C LYS A 601 89.33 91.91 25.44
N SER A 602 88.42 92.61 24.74
CA SER A 602 88.04 92.29 23.35
C SER A 602 88.98 92.85 22.27
N VAL A 603 90.02 93.60 22.64
CA VAL A 603 91.02 94.15 21.70
C VAL A 603 92.24 93.23 21.56
N LEU A 604 92.54 92.40 22.57
CA LEU A 604 93.68 91.47 22.55
C LEU A 604 93.39 90.16 21.79
N ASP A 605 92.15 89.66 21.81
CA ASP A 605 91.77 88.38 21.19
C ASP A 605 91.40 88.49 19.69
N ASN A 606 91.75 89.61 19.03
CA ASN A 606 91.61 89.88 17.58
C ASN A 606 90.24 89.53 16.93
N SER A 607 89.18 89.54 17.74
CA SER A 607 87.84 89.00 17.42
C SER A 607 86.74 90.07 17.45
N TYR A 608 87.12 91.34 17.25
CA TYR A 608 86.22 92.48 17.30
C TYR A 608 85.32 92.56 16.04
N LYS A 609 84.10 92.03 16.13
CA LYS A 609 83.00 92.36 15.20
C LYS A 609 81.97 93.27 15.90
N PRO A 610 81.51 94.36 15.25
CA PRO A 610 80.57 95.31 15.84
C PRO A 610 79.13 94.77 15.90
N LEU A 611 78.29 95.40 16.73
CA LEU A 611 76.89 95.02 16.91
C LEU A 611 76.01 95.42 15.71
N SER A 612 75.63 94.44 14.89
CA SER A 612 74.37 94.38 14.12
C SER A 612 74.26 92.98 13.51
N ASN A 613 73.18 92.25 13.80
CA ASN A 613 73.00 90.88 13.32
C ASN A 613 71.64 90.71 12.63
N SER A 614 71.63 90.28 11.37
CA SER A 614 70.47 90.35 10.46
C SER A 614 69.19 89.76 11.05
N ALA A 615 69.30 88.57 11.65
CA ALA A 615 68.18 87.83 12.25
C ALA A 615 67.42 88.60 13.35
N SER A 616 68.04 89.59 14.01
CA SER A 616 67.38 90.39 15.04
C SER A 616 66.46 91.49 14.47
N ILE A 617 66.67 91.89 13.21
CA ILE A 617 65.80 92.85 12.50
C ILE A 617 64.66 92.07 11.83
N GLU A 618 64.98 90.93 11.24
CA GLU A 618 64.05 90.00 10.59
C GLU A 618 62.99 89.47 11.57
N ALA A 619 63.38 88.96 12.74
CA ALA A 619 62.44 88.55 13.78
C ALA A 619 61.55 89.70 14.28
N ALA A 620 62.10 90.91 14.42
CA ALA A 620 61.34 92.09 14.85
C ALA A 620 60.31 92.52 13.80
N LEU A 621 60.62 92.42 12.51
CA LEU A 621 59.67 92.65 11.42
C LEU A 621 58.55 91.61 11.43
N GLN A 622 58.89 90.33 11.59
CA GLN A 622 57.91 89.23 11.63
C GLN A 622 56.87 89.44 12.75
N THR A 623 57.31 89.77 13.97
CA THR A 623 56.40 90.03 15.10
C THR A 623 55.49 91.25 14.86
N GLN A 624 55.92 92.27 14.11
CA GLN A 624 55.00 93.37 13.73
C GLN A 624 54.02 92.95 12.63
N MET A 625 54.45 92.14 11.67
CA MET A 625 53.61 91.61 10.59
C MET A 625 52.47 90.72 11.12
N GLU A 626 52.77 89.87 12.10
CA GLU A 626 51.78 89.07 12.84
C GLU A 626 50.78 89.95 13.61
N ARG A 627 51.24 91.04 14.24
CA ARG A 627 50.37 92.00 14.93
C ARG A 627 49.45 92.75 13.95
N VAL A 628 49.94 93.13 12.77
CA VAL A 628 49.13 93.74 11.70
C VAL A 628 48.06 92.77 11.21
N HIS A 629 48.41 91.49 10.97
CA HIS A 629 47.45 90.45 10.60
C HIS A 629 46.39 90.22 11.70
N THR A 630 46.80 90.21 12.97
CA THR A 630 45.89 90.04 14.11
C THR A 630 44.90 91.21 14.21
N VAL A 631 45.39 92.46 14.09
CA VAL A 631 44.53 93.66 14.08
C VAL A 631 43.59 93.68 12.88
N SER A 632 44.07 93.29 11.69
CA SER A 632 43.25 93.18 10.47
C SER A 632 42.11 92.16 10.64
N THR A 633 42.41 91.00 11.23
CA THR A 633 41.43 89.94 11.53
C THR A 633 40.35 90.40 12.52
N ILE A 634 40.76 91.11 13.59
CA ILE A 634 39.84 91.72 14.55
C ILE A 634 38.96 92.78 13.88
N LEU A 635 39.54 93.64 13.03
CA LEU A 635 38.78 94.65 12.29
C LEU A 635 37.75 94.02 11.34
N HIS A 636 38.12 92.95 10.64
CA HIS A 636 37.22 92.24 9.73
C HIS A 636 36.01 91.66 10.49
N ARG A 637 36.24 91.03 11.64
CA ARG A 637 35.17 90.48 12.49
C ARG A 637 34.27 91.57 13.06
N VAL A 638 34.84 92.67 13.58
CA VAL A 638 34.04 93.83 14.03
C VAL A 638 33.22 94.47 12.90
N CYS A 639 33.73 94.48 11.67
CA CYS A 639 32.98 94.94 10.49
C CYS A 639 31.88 93.96 10.02
N GLN A 640 31.94 92.69 10.45
CA GLN A 640 30.94 91.65 10.18
C GLN A 640 29.84 91.64 11.24
N ASP A 641 30.22 91.81 12.52
CA ASP A 641 29.30 91.86 13.67
C ASP A 641 28.54 93.21 13.77
N PHE A 642 29.15 94.33 13.33
CA PHE A 642 28.58 95.69 13.49
C PHE A 642 28.54 96.51 12.19
N PRO A 643 27.62 96.22 11.24
CA PRO A 643 27.55 96.90 9.95
C PRO A 643 27.30 98.43 10.05
N GLN A 644 26.75 98.92 11.17
CA GLN A 644 26.47 100.34 11.40
C GLN A 644 27.74 101.22 11.47
N HIS A 645 28.89 100.64 11.81
CA HIS A 645 30.17 101.37 11.91
C HIS A 645 31.10 101.17 10.71
N GLN A 646 30.67 100.37 9.72
CA GLN A 646 31.46 99.98 8.55
C GLN A 646 31.93 101.20 7.73
N GLY A 647 31.14 102.27 7.67
CA GLY A 647 31.50 103.53 6.99
C GLY A 647 32.65 104.30 7.66
N ALA A 648 32.74 104.28 9.00
CA ALA A 648 33.81 104.93 9.74
C ALA A 648 35.11 104.12 9.70
N LEU A 649 35.00 102.79 9.84
CA LEU A 649 36.15 101.88 9.83
C LEU A 649 36.80 101.73 8.44
N ARG A 650 36.07 101.99 7.35
CA ARG A 650 36.52 101.78 5.96
C ARG A 650 37.88 102.40 5.63
N LYS A 651 38.23 103.55 6.22
CA LYS A 651 39.56 104.19 6.04
C LYS A 651 40.69 103.38 6.69
N LEU A 652 40.46 102.81 7.87
CA LEU A 652 41.43 101.94 8.55
C LEU A 652 41.55 100.60 7.83
N THR A 653 40.44 100.02 7.37
CA THR A 653 40.45 98.78 6.56
C THR A 653 41.27 98.95 5.28
N LEU A 654 41.10 100.07 4.56
CA LEU A 654 41.87 100.35 3.34
C LEU A 654 43.36 100.60 3.61
N ALA A 655 43.71 101.31 4.70
CA ALA A 655 45.11 101.54 5.07
C ALA A 655 45.83 100.24 5.48
N LEU A 656 45.17 99.37 6.24
CA LEU A 656 45.70 98.06 6.63
C LEU A 656 45.79 97.09 5.44
N ALA A 657 44.83 97.13 4.51
CA ALA A 657 44.89 96.35 3.28
C ALA A 657 46.09 96.75 2.41
N ALA A 658 46.35 98.05 2.22
CA ALA A 658 47.53 98.54 1.48
C ALA A 658 48.84 98.04 2.12
N HIS A 659 48.98 98.15 3.45
CA HIS A 659 50.14 97.61 4.18
C HIS A 659 50.24 96.07 4.20
N SER A 660 49.20 95.35 3.75
CA SER A 660 49.21 93.88 3.61
C SER A 660 49.54 93.43 2.19
N GLN A 661 49.65 94.35 1.21
CA GLN A 661 49.67 94.03 -0.21
C GLN A 661 50.87 94.61 -0.98
N GLU A 662 51.68 95.49 -0.36
CA GLU A 662 52.99 95.93 -0.86
C GLU A 662 54.15 95.15 -0.18
N ARG A 663 54.48 93.94 -0.69
CA ARG A 663 55.83 93.29 -0.73
C ARG A 663 55.79 91.76 -0.94
N GLU A 664 55.33 91.34 -2.11
CA GLU A 664 56.16 90.51 -2.99
C GLU A 664 56.58 91.45 -4.14
N PRO A 665 57.79 91.36 -4.73
CA PRO A 665 58.19 90.16 -5.50
C PRO A 665 59.71 89.84 -5.58
N GLU A 666 60.03 88.80 -6.37
CA GLU A 666 61.25 88.62 -7.20
C GLU A 666 62.61 88.28 -6.49
N LEU A 667 63.20 87.09 -6.76
CA LEU A 667 64.23 86.75 -7.79
C LEU A 667 65.68 87.13 -7.39
N GLU A 668 66.77 86.40 -7.71
CA GLU A 668 67.00 85.03 -8.23
C GLU A 668 68.53 84.71 -8.08
N VAL A 669 68.98 83.50 -8.43
CA VAL A 669 70.39 83.10 -8.74
C VAL A 669 71.48 83.37 -7.67
N SER A 670 71.88 82.31 -6.95
CA SER A 670 73.07 81.50 -7.31
C SER A 670 73.16 80.20 -6.50
#